data_AF-A0A855XYA6-F1
#
_entry.id   AF-A0A855XYA6-F1
#
_cell.length_a   1.000
_cell.length_b   1.000
_cell.length_c   1.000
_cell.angle_alpha   90.00
_cell.angle_beta   90.00
_cell.angle_gamma   90.00
#
_symmetry.space_group_name_H-M   'P 1'
#
loop_
_entity.id
_entity.type
_entity.pdbx_description
1 polymer ?
#
loop_
_entity_poly.entity_id
_entity_poly.type
_entity_poly.pdbx_seq_one_letter_code
_entity_poly.pdbx_strand_id
1 'polypeptide(L)'
;MVLFMITIIYNLTPNTLSTVSAVEQPYGPKSMKGPPVTVDANATEGTPGVYWYQLDSGEFRADFQGTYKIVDNGGSDDDAYPVKTEIPDNVDMSRWPPLSWKPYKGLTVNNSVVTDIKLKDNPEGVKYKQVNSYEGIGSPRVTSEKNADLRTYTGKGFDFFERERYGTRPGDKPKFKMVYHTPVSIFWEGKIHEEKEIDVTPDSTLTVGETKQMVAKVKTKNYGATQFSEGIDVSRRDAETTWWSSDPSIVSIEPKTGMVKAEKPGTAFVRAIWNNGTYLISDTANITVTSEPGLIVNLPNACKADTATPLQAKAILTKSDLSVHELTAHPKLTWQSSNPAVATIGADGKMTIKGIVGSTTITARFVDTAQQLDEQGTQVLDVKDCTGNGGDGGTDPGNGGVVGCQLTISPPNKGTLIESAAMDPSVRGVLKADDRGSEKFDVTRGIPTSEDLYANVMAKGYLFQHRWVNMTGTVTYTVNVKKNYHKTWTIPGRASTGPNDPGTPPQPKELDVPVEKPMQVIRQYSYWQIDNLEVYQLDQATISNYAIGGYGGTVTLTPNGYTPPTLQSANDDAVTAHVKPAPCKEINLGTETKPGGDSEPPTPDETSLFQSKAEAEVKENTVNNDKVVFNGATVMDPAPMDKTAPRPGTIPQPGMIGDNVLYQNRLTIQNTLVNKADQPTTGEIAYGLIPGNIKGGRDQKFSIQGINSVTVHTPVVNYASVSDDQPHNQKTVPDPTSSALILERPFIVRIPTAGQHLDATSYPGYGNRDYAKYFRIKQIRFPFDVYNADRSQFIPAKTWVDIPVNQLDTVFYLPVWVDEGHYRIEFRNIAENAPSTFTEQQDANTNLTHHVAADTVPVEVIGRLYDFHVTDITDYNWENVFRKQLGSSEPTGMSYWTGLNSIDGDPRGNLAPFVLPVHPGSHPVQGFSNIAVKTGYHIKFDLKTKGNMFGKQDGVRITPTFYFVSKDGSSRQEVDLYYHRGQERLIRIGSAQDLEKRFVVLNSRLRNVPDTELGDTARYQYTYELTDDERNQSSLADYMVKLVDQTSHQKTWVGRYDWMILPASIRTLIGPKTDIPSGVSVDRANAAIQRWYGEYSLPADVYTVPKGTNLESLARQNQLDEKASVFLKEGYIVVNFNIETLRDGNTEAPHLQYIYAPLMNQWQMEGFNNSPVDSKGRTWPLKDGDVVFYHADQSSRSDFQSQVPH
;
A
#
# COMPACT_ATOMS: atom_id res chain seq x y z
N MET A 1 -25.72 30.23 -45.44
CA MET A 1 -26.97 29.65 -44.90
C MET A 1 -26.53 28.58 -43.90
N VAL A 2 -26.54 28.74 -42.58
CA VAL A 2 -27.11 29.74 -41.65
C VAL A 2 -26.04 30.04 -40.59
N LEU A 3 -25.82 31.33 -40.36
CA LEU A 3 -25.11 31.95 -39.24
C LEU A 3 -26.09 32.05 -38.06
N PHE A 4 -25.66 31.98 -36.79
CA PHE A 4 -26.17 32.90 -35.76
C PHE A 4 -25.25 33.01 -34.54
N MET A 5 -25.14 34.24 -34.07
CA MET A 5 -24.23 34.80 -33.06
C MET A 5 -25.05 35.24 -31.83
N ILE A 6 -24.40 35.23 -30.64
CA ILE A 6 -24.59 36.13 -29.46
C ILE A 6 -25.89 35.88 -28.65
N THR A 7 -25.88 35.71 -27.31
CA THR A 7 -25.80 36.81 -26.33
C THR A 7 -25.51 36.33 -24.90
N ILE A 8 -24.63 37.07 -24.22
CA ILE A 8 -24.28 37.03 -22.78
C ILE A 8 -25.35 37.81 -21.98
N ILE A 9 -25.89 37.23 -20.90
CA ILE A 9 -26.56 38.00 -19.83
C ILE A 9 -26.07 37.48 -18.46
N TYR A 10 -25.46 38.40 -17.71
CA TYR A 10 -25.16 38.31 -16.28
C TYR A 10 -26.46 38.37 -15.46
N ASN A 11 -26.59 37.52 -14.45
CA ASN A 11 -27.41 37.83 -13.26
C ASN A 11 -26.70 37.32 -12.00
N LEU A 12 -26.57 38.23 -11.03
CA LEU A 12 -25.91 38.11 -9.75
C LEU A 12 -26.92 37.78 -8.63
N THR A 13 -26.41 37.11 -7.58
CA THR A 13 -26.87 36.95 -6.17
C THR A 13 -27.71 35.72 -5.81
N PRO A 14 -27.64 35.21 -4.55
CA PRO A 14 -26.56 35.25 -3.55
C PRO A 14 -26.17 33.86 -2.98
N ASN A 15 -24.95 33.79 -2.45
CA ASN A 15 -24.37 32.64 -1.74
C ASN A 15 -25.27 32.09 -0.63
N THR A 16 -25.55 30.78 -0.69
CA THR A 16 -25.85 29.96 0.49
C THR A 16 -24.63 29.09 0.77
N LEU A 17 -24.08 29.26 1.97
CA LEU A 17 -22.93 28.54 2.50
C LEU A 17 -23.21 27.05 2.49
N SER A 18 -22.61 26.35 1.53
CA SER A 18 -22.48 24.91 1.52
C SER A 18 -21.24 24.56 2.34
N THR A 19 -21.42 23.79 3.41
CA THR A 19 -20.34 23.21 4.20
C THR A 19 -19.52 22.28 3.31
N VAL A 20 -18.38 22.79 2.83
CA VAL A 20 -17.40 22.03 2.05
C VAL A 20 -16.80 20.98 2.96
N SER A 21 -17.12 19.72 2.68
CA SER A 21 -16.36 18.54 3.08
C SER A 21 -14.89 18.75 2.71
N ALA A 22 -14.00 18.62 3.69
CA ALA A 22 -12.57 18.76 3.51
C ALA A 22 -12.06 17.71 2.50
N VAL A 23 -11.71 18.18 1.31
CA VAL A 23 -10.96 17.42 0.31
C VAL A 23 -9.59 17.13 0.91
N GLU A 24 -9.24 15.86 1.06
CA GLU A 24 -7.89 15.40 1.37
C GLU A 24 -6.91 16.04 0.38
N GLN A 25 -6.11 17.01 0.84
CA GLN A 25 -5.04 17.54 0.01
C GLN A 25 -3.88 16.54 -0.01
N PRO A 26 -3.32 16.22 -1.19
CA PRO A 26 -2.17 15.33 -1.27
C PRO A 26 -0.96 15.98 -0.59
N TYR A 27 -0.41 15.33 0.43
CA TYR A 27 0.84 15.74 1.05
C TYR A 27 2.00 15.49 0.06
N GLY A 28 2.81 16.52 -0.22
CA GLY A 28 4.00 16.39 -1.05
C GLY A 28 5.09 15.51 -0.40
N PRO A 29 5.98 14.89 -1.19
CA PRO A 29 7.09 14.09 -0.68
C PRO A 29 8.08 14.94 0.14
N LYS A 30 8.99 14.29 0.88
CA LYS A 30 10.04 14.99 1.64
C LYS A 30 11.02 15.77 0.76
N SER A 31 11.28 15.29 -0.45
CA SER A 31 12.12 15.95 -1.44
C SER A 31 11.49 15.93 -2.84
N MET A 32 11.71 17.00 -3.62
CA MET A 32 11.17 17.18 -4.96
C MET A 32 12.16 17.89 -5.88
N LYS A 33 12.32 17.38 -7.11
CA LYS A 33 13.07 18.03 -8.20
C LYS A 33 12.20 19.05 -8.92
N GLY A 34 12.78 20.21 -9.21
CA GLY A 34 12.15 21.29 -9.92
C GLY A 34 12.24 21.15 -11.44
N PRO A 35 11.67 22.14 -12.16
CA PRO A 35 11.78 22.22 -13.61
C PRO A 35 13.24 22.14 -14.07
N PRO A 36 13.55 21.37 -15.13
CA PRO A 36 14.91 21.27 -15.63
C PRO A 36 15.38 22.59 -16.24
N VAL A 37 16.68 22.84 -16.16
CA VAL A 37 17.37 23.91 -16.89
C VAL A 37 18.43 23.30 -17.80
N THR A 38 18.48 23.77 -19.05
CA THR A 38 19.50 23.37 -20.02
C THR A 38 20.84 24.05 -19.70
N VAL A 39 21.91 23.26 -19.70
CA VAL A 39 23.29 23.72 -19.60
C VAL A 39 24.10 23.25 -20.79
N ASP A 40 25.05 24.08 -21.19
CA ASP A 40 25.99 23.78 -22.27
C ASP A 40 27.24 23.09 -21.72
N ALA A 41 27.75 22.10 -22.44
CA ALA A 41 29.09 21.58 -22.21
C ALA A 41 30.16 22.58 -22.68
N ASN A 42 31.38 22.43 -22.15
CA ASN A 42 32.55 22.98 -22.81
C ASN A 42 32.78 22.22 -24.13
N ALA A 43 33.31 22.92 -25.14
CA ALA A 43 33.58 22.33 -26.43
C ALA A 43 34.48 21.09 -26.28
N THR A 44 34.02 19.96 -26.81
CA THR A 44 34.80 18.73 -26.85
C THR A 44 35.38 18.56 -28.24
N GLU A 45 36.64 18.18 -28.31
CA GLU A 45 37.38 18.10 -29.57
C GLU A 45 37.26 16.69 -30.13
N GLY A 46 36.62 16.56 -31.28
CA GLY A 46 36.50 15.32 -32.02
C GLY A 46 37.45 15.27 -33.20
N THR A 47 37.98 14.10 -33.51
CA THR A 47 38.83 13.86 -34.68
C THR A 47 38.24 12.77 -35.58
N PRO A 48 37.01 12.96 -36.10
CA PRO A 48 36.53 12.09 -37.19
C PRO A 48 37.44 12.24 -38.40
N GLY A 49 37.31 11.37 -39.40
CA GLY A 49 38.16 11.45 -40.58
C GLY A 49 37.64 10.61 -41.72
N VAL A 50 38.10 10.95 -42.92
CA VAL A 50 37.83 10.21 -44.13
C VAL A 50 38.97 9.22 -44.36
N TYR A 51 38.61 7.95 -44.48
CA TYR A 51 39.54 6.85 -44.69
C TYR A 51 39.49 6.44 -46.16
N TRP A 52 40.59 6.67 -46.86
CA TRP A 52 40.76 6.28 -48.26
C TRP A 52 41.65 5.05 -48.37
N TYR A 53 41.31 4.14 -49.26
CA TYR A 53 42.18 3.02 -49.61
C TYR A 53 42.20 2.82 -51.11
N GLN A 54 43.40 2.62 -51.64
CA GLN A 54 43.61 2.44 -53.07
C GLN A 54 43.21 1.04 -53.51
N LEU A 55 42.44 0.90 -54.58
CA LEU A 55 41.99 -0.36 -55.20
C LEU A 55 43.04 -0.92 -56.17
N ASP A 56 42.84 -2.15 -56.64
CA ASP A 56 43.75 -2.78 -57.62
C ASP A 56 43.70 -2.11 -58.99
N SER A 57 42.62 -1.39 -59.31
CA SER A 57 42.52 -0.51 -60.49
C SER A 57 43.45 0.70 -60.40
N GLY A 58 43.98 1.01 -59.20
CA GLY A 58 44.77 2.19 -58.92
C GLY A 58 43.97 3.39 -58.43
N GLU A 59 42.63 3.36 -58.54
CA GLU A 59 41.70 4.36 -57.99
C GLU A 59 41.62 4.27 -56.45
N PHE A 60 41.10 5.30 -55.78
CA PHE A 60 40.89 5.33 -54.34
C PHE A 60 39.41 5.25 -53.98
N ARG A 61 39.09 4.48 -52.93
CA ARG A 61 37.73 4.38 -52.37
C ARG A 61 37.67 4.95 -50.96
N ALA A 62 36.61 5.70 -50.65
CA ALA A 62 36.21 6.04 -49.29
C ALA A 62 34.76 5.59 -49.05
N ASP A 63 34.52 4.97 -47.90
CA ASP A 63 33.19 4.55 -47.45
C ASP A 63 32.60 5.58 -46.47
N PHE A 64 31.30 5.86 -46.58
CA PHE A 64 30.57 6.79 -45.71
C PHE A 64 29.07 6.49 -45.78
N GLN A 65 28.32 6.68 -44.69
CA GLN A 65 26.85 6.56 -44.65
C GLN A 65 26.26 5.29 -45.32
N GLY A 66 26.94 4.15 -45.23
CA GLY A 66 26.49 2.89 -45.87
C GLY A 66 26.65 2.86 -47.40
N THR A 67 27.37 3.82 -47.99
CA THR A 67 27.75 3.87 -49.41
C THR A 67 29.26 4.13 -49.54
N TYR A 68 29.73 4.32 -50.77
CA TYR A 68 31.13 4.61 -51.06
C TYR A 68 31.31 5.51 -52.28
N LYS A 69 32.51 6.11 -52.40
CA LYS A 69 32.91 6.88 -53.58
C LYS A 69 34.29 6.43 -54.04
N ILE A 70 34.39 6.08 -55.32
CA ILE A 70 35.65 5.73 -56.00
C ILE A 70 36.10 6.94 -56.81
N VAL A 71 37.38 7.23 -56.78
CA VAL A 71 37.98 8.39 -57.44
C VAL A 71 39.33 8.03 -58.03
N ASP A 72 39.71 8.74 -59.09
CA ASP A 72 40.99 8.51 -59.74
C ASP A 72 42.18 8.74 -58.79
N ASN A 73 43.32 8.13 -59.13
CA ASN A 73 44.59 8.48 -58.54
C ASN A 73 45.02 9.86 -59.03
N GLY A 74 45.09 10.82 -58.12
CA GLY A 74 45.59 12.16 -58.40
C GLY A 74 47.12 12.24 -58.42
N GLY A 75 47.83 11.20 -57.96
CA GLY A 75 49.30 11.12 -57.87
C GLY A 75 49.95 10.30 -58.98
N SER A 76 51.18 9.83 -58.74
CA SER A 76 51.83 8.83 -59.60
C SER A 76 51.57 7.41 -59.05
N ASP A 77 52.07 6.39 -59.73
CA ASP A 77 51.92 4.99 -59.29
C ASP A 77 52.67 4.69 -57.99
N ASP A 78 53.85 5.30 -57.81
CA ASP A 78 54.68 5.11 -56.62
C ASP A 78 54.39 6.15 -55.53
N ASP A 79 53.67 7.22 -55.87
CA ASP A 79 53.25 8.28 -54.95
C ASP A 79 51.77 8.65 -55.16
N ALA A 80 50.90 7.67 -54.88
CA ALA A 80 49.47 7.76 -55.17
C ALA A 80 48.67 8.49 -54.08
N TYR A 81 47.65 9.25 -54.50
CA TYR A 81 46.71 9.99 -53.64
C TYR A 81 45.30 9.99 -54.25
N PRO A 82 44.22 10.02 -53.45
CA PRO A 82 42.88 10.25 -54.00
C PRO A 82 42.82 11.64 -54.65
N VAL A 83 42.14 11.80 -55.79
CA VAL A 83 41.79 13.14 -56.28
C VAL A 83 40.91 13.86 -55.25
N LYS A 84 41.08 15.19 -55.10
CA LYS A 84 40.27 16.05 -54.23
C LYS A 84 38.78 15.78 -54.47
N THR A 85 38.10 15.26 -53.45
CA THR A 85 36.72 14.78 -53.60
C THR A 85 35.88 15.07 -52.36
N GLU A 86 34.65 15.52 -52.59
CA GLU A 86 33.64 15.68 -51.55
C GLU A 86 33.18 14.31 -51.02
N ILE A 87 33.21 14.17 -49.70
CA ILE A 87 32.69 13.05 -48.92
C ILE A 87 31.68 13.57 -47.88
N PRO A 88 30.39 13.20 -48.00
CA PRO A 88 29.36 13.48 -47.01
C PRO A 88 29.25 12.33 -45.99
N ASP A 89 29.70 12.52 -44.75
CA ASP A 89 29.66 11.50 -43.70
C ASP A 89 28.60 11.81 -42.63
N ASN A 90 28.00 10.79 -41.99
CA ASN A 90 27.14 10.96 -40.80
C ASN A 90 27.84 10.31 -39.62
N VAL A 91 28.36 11.15 -38.72
CA VAL A 91 29.27 10.71 -37.67
C VAL A 91 28.54 10.72 -36.33
N ASP A 92 28.61 9.60 -35.60
CA ASP A 92 28.21 9.52 -34.20
C ASP A 92 29.23 10.24 -33.32
N MET A 93 28.83 11.39 -32.81
CA MET A 93 29.66 12.26 -32.00
C MET A 93 29.81 11.74 -30.57
N SER A 94 28.98 10.78 -30.11
CA SER A 94 29.06 10.26 -28.74
C SER A 94 30.37 9.52 -28.42
N ARG A 95 31.17 9.20 -29.46
CA ARG A 95 32.56 8.78 -29.34
C ARG A 95 33.47 9.82 -28.68
N TRP A 96 33.06 11.08 -28.67
CA TRP A 96 33.71 12.20 -27.99
C TRP A 96 32.70 12.89 -27.04
N PRO A 97 32.39 12.26 -25.88
CA PRO A 97 31.39 12.76 -24.95
C PRO A 97 31.87 14.03 -24.22
N PRO A 98 30.95 14.84 -23.66
CA PRO A 98 31.34 16.05 -22.93
C PRO A 98 32.22 15.71 -21.71
N LEU A 99 33.39 16.35 -21.63
CA LEU A 99 34.32 16.16 -20.51
C LEU A 99 34.04 17.09 -19.32
N SER A 100 33.43 18.25 -19.58
CA SER A 100 33.10 19.25 -18.56
C SER A 100 31.99 20.18 -19.04
N TRP A 101 31.32 20.83 -18.09
CA TRP A 101 30.16 21.69 -18.33
C TRP A 101 30.45 23.15 -18.00
N LYS A 102 29.85 24.08 -18.75
CA LYS A 102 29.96 25.50 -18.44
C LYS A 102 29.29 25.79 -17.10
N PRO A 103 29.85 26.68 -16.26
CA PRO A 103 29.22 27.04 -15.00
C PRO A 103 27.83 27.62 -15.21
N TYR A 104 26.84 27.16 -14.44
CA TYR A 104 25.50 27.73 -14.45
C TYR A 104 25.40 28.80 -13.35
N LYS A 105 25.16 30.06 -13.73
CA LYS A 105 25.13 31.23 -12.81
C LYS A 105 26.35 31.31 -11.88
N GLY A 106 27.53 30.95 -12.39
CA GLY A 106 28.80 30.98 -11.64
C GLY A 106 29.08 29.73 -10.80
N LEU A 107 28.19 28.73 -10.77
CA LEU A 107 28.38 27.46 -10.07
C LEU A 107 28.93 26.39 -11.01
N THR A 108 29.97 25.67 -10.58
CA THR A 108 30.52 24.53 -11.31
C THR A 108 29.48 23.41 -11.42
N VAL A 109 29.25 22.91 -12.63
CA VAL A 109 28.33 21.80 -12.91
C VAL A 109 29.12 20.50 -12.98
N ASN A 110 28.82 19.55 -12.10
CA ASN A 110 29.48 18.24 -12.10
C ASN A 110 28.87 17.33 -13.18
N ASN A 111 29.69 16.52 -13.87
CA ASN A 111 29.20 15.63 -14.93
C ASN A 111 28.15 14.62 -14.43
N SER A 112 28.27 14.16 -13.19
CA SER A 112 27.35 13.18 -12.58
C SER A 112 25.92 13.67 -12.35
N VAL A 113 25.68 15.00 -12.38
CA VAL A 113 24.36 15.59 -12.10
C VAL A 113 23.63 16.06 -13.37
N VAL A 114 24.22 15.89 -14.56
CA VAL A 114 23.63 16.29 -15.83
C VAL A 114 22.95 15.09 -16.49
N THR A 115 21.68 15.27 -16.84
CA THR A 115 20.84 14.27 -17.52
C THR A 115 20.48 14.74 -18.93
N ASP A 116 19.81 13.91 -19.75
CA ASP A 116 19.34 14.26 -21.10
C ASP A 116 20.43 14.89 -22.01
N ILE A 117 21.64 14.32 -21.99
CA ILE A 117 22.78 14.82 -22.76
C ILE A 117 22.58 14.55 -24.26
N LYS A 118 22.61 15.62 -25.06
CA LYS A 118 22.47 15.58 -26.52
C LYS A 118 23.29 16.67 -27.21
N LEU A 119 23.51 16.55 -28.51
CA LEU A 119 24.12 17.61 -29.32
C LEU A 119 23.23 18.86 -29.31
N LYS A 120 23.85 20.05 -29.26
CA LYS A 120 23.10 21.29 -29.47
C LYS A 120 22.53 21.32 -30.89
N ASP A 121 21.39 21.96 -31.05
CA ASP A 121 20.77 22.08 -32.37
C ASP A 121 21.64 22.88 -33.36
N ASN A 122 21.33 22.72 -34.64
CA ASN A 122 22.01 23.44 -35.71
C ASN A 122 21.87 24.96 -35.55
N PRO A 123 22.93 25.75 -35.85
CA PRO A 123 24.26 25.36 -36.32
C PRO A 123 25.30 25.21 -35.20
N GLU A 124 24.88 25.14 -33.94
CA GLU A 124 25.76 25.25 -32.77
C GLU A 124 26.38 23.90 -32.37
N GLY A 125 25.74 22.77 -32.67
CA GLY A 125 26.16 21.45 -32.17
C GLY A 125 27.53 20.96 -32.62
N VAL A 126 27.94 21.21 -33.86
CA VAL A 126 29.25 20.76 -34.36
C VAL A 126 29.83 21.83 -35.28
N LYS A 127 31.11 22.17 -35.09
CA LYS A 127 31.81 23.19 -35.90
C LYS A 127 33.13 22.64 -36.42
N TYR A 128 33.41 22.87 -37.70
CA TYR A 128 34.69 22.54 -38.32
C TYR A 128 35.84 23.32 -37.71
N LYS A 129 36.98 22.64 -37.50
CA LYS A 129 38.25 23.30 -37.18
C LYS A 129 39.10 23.51 -38.41
N GLN A 130 39.66 24.70 -38.51
CA GLN A 130 40.54 25.08 -39.61
C GLN A 130 41.89 24.35 -39.49
N VAL A 131 42.09 23.34 -40.32
CA VAL A 131 43.34 22.60 -40.52
C VAL A 131 43.46 22.25 -42.00
N ASN A 132 44.66 21.99 -42.48
CA ASN A 132 44.91 21.70 -43.89
C ASN A 132 44.67 20.22 -44.27
N SER A 133 44.04 19.42 -43.42
CA SER A 133 43.74 18.00 -43.72
C SER A 133 42.43 17.79 -44.48
N TYR A 134 41.61 18.82 -44.62
CA TYR A 134 40.36 18.81 -45.38
C TYR A 134 39.90 20.24 -45.71
N GLU A 135 38.87 20.36 -46.55
CA GLU A 135 38.11 21.61 -46.73
C GLU A 135 36.63 21.34 -46.46
N GLY A 136 36.05 21.99 -45.44
CA GLY A 136 34.65 21.81 -45.07
C GLY A 136 33.67 22.46 -46.05
N ILE A 137 32.60 21.75 -46.40
CA ILE A 137 31.53 22.23 -47.29
C ILE A 137 30.32 22.62 -46.45
N GLY A 138 30.04 23.92 -46.39
CA GLY A 138 28.99 24.44 -45.50
C GLY A 138 29.33 24.24 -44.03
N SER A 139 28.32 24.30 -43.16
CA SER A 139 28.45 23.97 -41.74
C SER A 139 28.02 22.53 -41.48
N PRO A 140 28.64 21.82 -40.51
CA PRO A 140 28.14 20.54 -40.02
C PRO A 140 26.66 20.63 -39.65
N ARG A 141 25.92 19.54 -39.87
CA ARG A 141 24.48 19.49 -39.56
C ARG A 141 24.16 18.37 -38.59
N VAL A 142 23.79 18.69 -37.36
CA VAL A 142 23.21 17.76 -36.39
C VAL A 142 21.94 17.12 -36.98
N THR A 143 21.90 15.80 -36.94
CA THR A 143 20.83 14.95 -37.54
C THR A 143 20.04 14.16 -36.51
N SER A 144 20.62 13.93 -35.32
CA SER A 144 19.97 13.31 -34.18
C SER A 144 20.58 13.84 -32.89
N GLU A 145 20.12 13.36 -31.73
CA GLU A 145 20.70 13.73 -30.43
C GLU A 145 22.20 13.43 -30.30
N LYS A 146 22.77 12.57 -31.15
CA LYS A 146 24.19 12.16 -31.07
C LYS A 146 24.94 12.22 -32.41
N ASN A 147 24.27 12.37 -33.55
CA ASN A 147 24.91 12.32 -34.86
C ASN A 147 24.91 13.67 -35.58
N ALA A 148 25.95 13.93 -36.38
CA ALA A 148 26.00 15.07 -37.29
C ALA A 148 26.58 14.70 -38.67
N ASP A 149 26.02 15.32 -39.70
CA ASP A 149 26.51 15.28 -41.07
C ASP A 149 27.74 16.18 -41.23
N LEU A 150 28.85 15.60 -41.71
CA LEU A 150 30.07 16.29 -42.10
C LEU A 150 30.30 16.13 -43.60
N ARG A 151 30.20 17.23 -44.35
CA ARG A 151 30.58 17.28 -45.78
C ARG A 151 31.95 17.92 -45.94
N THR A 152 32.93 17.16 -46.43
CA THR A 152 34.32 17.64 -46.54
C THR A 152 34.97 17.21 -47.85
N TYR A 153 35.84 18.06 -48.41
CA TYR A 153 36.80 17.66 -49.44
C TYR A 153 38.07 17.10 -48.78
N THR A 154 38.48 15.91 -49.20
CA THR A 154 39.75 15.28 -48.80
C THR A 154 40.46 14.70 -50.03
N GLY A 155 41.74 14.32 -49.90
CA GLY A 155 42.56 13.81 -51.00
C GLY A 155 43.77 14.70 -51.32
N LYS A 156 44.27 14.64 -52.54
CA LYS A 156 45.50 15.32 -52.99
C LYS A 156 45.41 16.83 -52.77
N GLY A 157 46.45 17.38 -52.13
CA GLY A 157 46.53 18.79 -51.75
C GLY A 157 46.21 19.06 -50.28
N PHE A 158 45.73 18.07 -49.55
CA PHE A 158 45.50 18.13 -48.10
C PHE A 158 46.50 17.26 -47.33
N ASP A 159 46.75 17.63 -46.08
CA ASP A 159 47.62 16.90 -45.17
C ASP A 159 46.93 15.62 -44.67
N PHE A 160 47.55 14.46 -44.90
CA PHE A 160 47.07 13.20 -44.35
C PHE A 160 47.64 13.00 -42.94
N PHE A 161 46.85 12.37 -42.07
CA PHE A 161 47.30 11.95 -40.76
C PHE A 161 48.14 10.67 -40.83
N GLU A 162 47.64 9.69 -41.57
CA GLU A 162 48.31 8.41 -41.77
C GLU A 162 48.36 8.12 -43.26
N ARG A 163 49.51 7.64 -43.72
CA ARG A 163 49.68 7.05 -45.05
C ARG A 163 50.53 5.80 -44.91
N GLU A 164 49.98 4.69 -45.35
CA GLU A 164 50.67 3.40 -45.26
C GLU A 164 50.56 2.65 -46.59
N ARG A 165 51.67 2.05 -47.02
CA ARG A 165 51.63 1.04 -48.07
C ARG A 165 51.13 -0.26 -47.45
N TYR A 166 49.97 -0.72 -47.87
CA TYR A 166 49.33 -1.91 -47.30
C TYR A 166 49.29 -3.10 -48.28
N GLY A 167 49.78 -2.92 -49.51
CA GLY A 167 49.85 -3.99 -50.49
C GLY A 167 50.47 -3.57 -51.81
N THR A 168 50.23 -4.41 -52.82
CA THR A 168 50.65 -4.21 -54.22
C THR A 168 49.49 -4.50 -55.16
N ARG A 169 49.41 -3.75 -56.27
CA ARG A 169 48.43 -3.93 -57.36
C ARG A 169 49.13 -4.54 -58.61
N PRO A 170 48.39 -4.97 -59.66
CA PRO A 170 48.98 -5.57 -60.85
C PRO A 170 50.15 -4.76 -61.43
N GLY A 171 51.24 -5.45 -61.78
CA GLY A 171 52.50 -4.82 -62.21
C GLY A 171 53.45 -4.43 -61.08
N ASP A 172 53.29 -5.01 -59.89
CA ASP A 172 54.12 -4.79 -58.68
C ASP A 172 54.16 -3.32 -58.21
N LYS A 173 53.08 -2.58 -58.47
CA LYS A 173 52.93 -1.18 -58.03
C LYS A 173 52.39 -1.12 -56.60
N PRO A 174 52.83 -0.17 -55.76
CA PRO A 174 52.36 -0.09 -54.37
C PRO A 174 50.89 0.34 -54.26
N LYS A 175 50.19 -0.12 -53.22
CA LYS A 175 48.85 0.35 -52.82
C LYS A 175 48.93 1.09 -51.50
N PHE A 176 48.26 2.23 -51.42
CA PHE A 176 48.26 3.08 -50.22
C PHE A 176 46.89 3.17 -49.56
N LYS A 177 46.86 3.15 -48.23
CA LYS A 177 45.73 3.64 -47.43
C LYS A 177 46.10 4.99 -46.83
N MET A 178 45.12 5.89 -46.73
CA MET A 178 45.31 7.26 -46.29
C MET A 178 44.17 7.68 -45.37
N VAL A 179 44.48 8.37 -44.28
CA VAL A 179 43.50 8.91 -43.35
C VAL A 179 43.61 10.42 -43.33
N TYR A 180 42.50 11.11 -43.57
CA TYR A 180 42.41 12.56 -43.47
C TYR A 180 41.46 12.91 -42.33
N HIS A 181 42.00 13.36 -41.20
CA HIS A 181 41.16 13.81 -40.09
C HIS A 181 40.38 15.08 -40.47
N THR A 182 39.14 15.13 -40.04
CA THR A 182 38.22 16.26 -40.15
C THR A 182 37.91 16.76 -38.74
N PRO A 183 38.88 17.34 -38.01
CA PRO A 183 38.68 17.73 -36.62
C PRO A 183 37.53 18.72 -36.48
N VAL A 184 36.70 18.50 -35.46
CA VAL A 184 35.51 19.30 -35.15
C VAL A 184 35.49 19.66 -33.66
N SER A 185 34.95 20.83 -33.36
CA SER A 185 34.51 21.17 -32.00
C SER A 185 33.04 20.76 -31.85
N ILE A 186 32.76 19.93 -30.85
CA ILE A 186 31.45 19.35 -30.54
C ILE A 186 30.88 20.07 -29.32
N PHE A 187 29.64 20.51 -29.43
CA PHE A 187 28.91 21.24 -28.40
C PHE A 187 27.70 20.42 -27.97
N TRP A 188 27.77 19.93 -26.74
CA TRP A 188 26.69 19.19 -26.08
C TRP A 188 25.85 20.14 -25.23
N GLU A 189 24.57 19.82 -25.07
CA GLU A 189 23.70 20.34 -24.02
C GLU A 189 23.12 19.21 -23.19
N GLY A 190 22.73 19.50 -21.95
CA GLY A 190 22.11 18.57 -21.04
C GLY A 190 21.25 19.32 -20.03
N LYS A 191 20.50 18.60 -19.22
CA LYS A 191 19.60 19.18 -18.22
C LYS A 191 20.15 18.99 -16.80
N ILE A 192 19.95 20.00 -15.98
CA ILE A 192 20.18 19.95 -14.54
C ILE A 192 18.91 20.38 -13.80
N HIS A 193 18.76 19.88 -12.58
CA HIS A 193 17.60 20.15 -11.73
C HIS A 193 18.04 20.84 -10.44
N GLU A 194 17.18 21.73 -9.94
CA GLU A 194 17.21 22.12 -8.53
C GLU A 194 16.36 21.11 -7.75
N GLU A 195 16.81 20.75 -6.57
CA GLU A 195 16.09 19.84 -5.69
C GLU A 195 15.90 20.50 -4.32
N LYS A 196 14.67 20.45 -3.82
CA LYS A 196 14.32 20.95 -2.48
C LYS A 196 14.04 19.75 -1.57
N GLU A 197 14.50 19.85 -0.34
CA GLU A 197 14.20 18.90 0.73
C GLU A 197 13.77 19.70 1.96
N ILE A 198 12.74 19.24 2.67
CA ILE A 198 12.28 19.86 3.90
C ILE A 198 12.61 18.95 5.08
N ASP A 199 13.16 19.54 6.14
CA ASP A 199 13.38 18.90 7.42
C ASP A 199 12.56 19.58 8.49
N VAL A 200 11.72 18.83 9.19
CA VAL A 200 10.96 19.31 10.35
C VAL A 200 11.61 18.82 11.62
N THR A 201 12.00 19.75 12.49
CA THR A 201 12.77 19.48 13.71
C THR A 201 12.36 20.41 14.85
N PRO A 202 12.74 20.10 16.10
CA PRO A 202 13.25 18.81 16.55
C PRO A 202 12.12 17.87 16.98
N ASP A 203 12.34 16.56 16.80
CA ASP A 203 11.64 15.58 17.62
C ASP A 203 11.85 15.96 19.10
N SER A 204 10.76 16.05 19.86
CA SER A 204 10.80 16.63 21.20
C SER A 204 10.01 15.79 22.18
N THR A 205 10.50 15.76 23.42
CA THR A 205 9.72 15.31 24.57
C THR A 205 9.34 16.55 25.38
N LEU A 206 8.05 16.77 25.58
CA LEU A 206 7.51 17.94 26.29
C LEU A 206 6.74 17.48 27.53
N THR A 207 6.64 18.32 28.55
CA THR A 207 5.71 18.09 29.66
C THR A 207 4.35 18.72 29.39
N VAL A 208 3.27 18.20 29.98
CA VAL A 208 1.92 18.75 29.79
C VAL A 208 1.89 20.25 30.12
N GLY A 209 1.40 21.06 29.19
CA GLY A 209 1.36 22.53 29.27
C GLY A 209 2.59 23.23 28.69
N GLU A 210 3.68 22.52 28.41
CA GLU A 210 4.88 23.07 27.79
C GLU A 210 4.62 23.40 26.31
N THR A 211 5.21 24.51 25.85
CA THR A 211 5.14 24.93 24.44
C THR A 211 6.51 24.85 23.79
N LYS A 212 6.56 24.45 22.52
CA LYS A 212 7.80 24.38 21.75
C LYS A 212 7.62 24.96 20.37
N GLN A 213 8.59 25.73 19.90
CA GLN A 213 8.61 26.21 18.53
C GLN A 213 9.21 25.13 17.63
N MET A 214 8.42 24.65 16.67
CA MET A 214 8.91 23.75 15.63
C MET A 214 9.62 24.54 14.53
N VAL A 215 10.58 23.90 13.89
CA VAL A 215 11.40 24.46 12.82
C VAL A 215 11.32 23.59 11.57
N ALA A 216 10.78 24.15 10.49
CA ALA A 216 10.82 23.60 9.15
C ALA A 216 11.93 24.28 8.36
N LYS A 217 12.98 23.55 7.98
CA LYS A 217 14.07 24.05 7.14
C LYS A 217 13.98 23.45 5.75
N VAL A 218 13.92 24.31 4.74
CA VAL A 218 14.00 23.89 3.34
C VAL A 218 15.45 24.00 2.87
N LYS A 219 16.07 22.86 2.65
CA LYS A 219 17.36 22.70 2.01
C LYS A 219 17.21 22.79 0.50
N THR A 220 18.19 23.40 -0.14
CA THR A 220 18.23 23.53 -1.59
C THR A 220 19.52 22.93 -2.12
N LYS A 221 19.41 21.93 -2.98
CA LYS A 221 20.48 21.51 -3.86
C LYS A 221 20.31 22.29 -5.16
N ASN A 222 21.09 23.36 -5.28
CA ASN A 222 21.02 24.25 -6.43
C ASN A 222 21.36 23.50 -7.73
N TYR A 223 20.90 24.04 -8.86
CA TYR A 223 21.27 23.59 -10.19
C TYR A 223 22.80 23.37 -10.32
N GLY A 224 23.20 22.11 -10.56
CA GLY A 224 24.61 21.71 -10.74
C GLY A 224 25.37 21.36 -9.45
N ALA A 225 24.79 21.61 -8.27
CA ALA A 225 25.41 21.29 -6.99
C ALA A 225 25.26 19.81 -6.64
N THR A 226 26.29 19.23 -6.01
CA THR A 226 26.26 17.84 -5.53
C THR A 226 25.76 17.71 -4.10
N GLN A 227 25.67 18.82 -3.35
CA GLN A 227 25.26 18.87 -1.95
C GLN A 227 24.12 19.87 -1.74
N PHE A 228 23.30 19.62 -0.71
CA PHE A 228 22.26 20.54 -0.25
C PHE A 228 22.87 21.70 0.56
N SER A 229 22.23 22.87 0.50
CA SER A 229 22.55 24.01 1.37
C SER A 229 22.22 23.73 2.84
N GLU A 230 22.68 24.60 3.76
CA GLU A 230 22.43 24.51 5.20
C GLU A 230 20.94 24.57 5.61
N GLY A 231 20.05 24.94 4.66
CA GLY A 231 18.60 25.01 4.85
C GLY A 231 18.12 26.38 5.34
N ILE A 232 17.05 26.88 4.73
CA ILE A 232 16.39 28.13 5.12
C ILE A 232 15.18 27.80 5.98
N ASP A 233 15.04 28.48 7.12
CA ASP A 233 13.87 28.37 7.97
C ASP A 233 12.64 28.97 7.26
N VAL A 234 11.62 28.14 7.04
CA VAL A 234 10.34 28.53 6.43
C VAL A 234 9.17 28.42 7.40
N SER A 235 9.42 28.13 8.68
CA SER A 235 8.40 27.76 9.68
C SER A 235 7.27 28.79 9.82
N ARG A 236 7.59 30.08 9.64
CA ARG A 236 6.67 31.21 9.85
C ARG A 236 6.28 31.93 8.57
N ARG A 237 6.51 31.33 7.41
CA ARG A 237 6.07 31.87 6.12
C ARG A 237 4.62 31.50 5.90
N ASP A 238 3.70 32.23 6.52
CA ASP A 238 2.27 31.95 6.54
C ASP A 238 1.60 31.80 5.17
N ALA A 239 2.16 32.41 4.11
CA ALA A 239 1.71 32.26 2.73
C ALA A 239 2.19 30.96 2.05
N GLU A 240 3.24 30.31 2.57
CA GLU A 240 3.89 29.15 1.94
C GLU A 240 3.86 27.89 2.83
N THR A 241 3.86 28.03 4.15
CA THR A 241 3.99 26.94 5.12
C THR A 241 2.72 26.80 5.94
N THR A 242 2.14 25.61 5.94
CA THR A 242 1.02 25.26 6.83
C THR A 242 1.44 24.13 7.75
N TRP A 243 1.12 24.28 9.04
CA TRP A 243 1.38 23.27 10.06
C TRP A 243 0.12 22.49 10.44
N TRP A 244 0.33 21.22 10.75
CA TRP A 244 -0.75 20.30 11.12
C TRP A 244 -0.29 19.31 12.18
N SER A 245 -1.20 18.88 13.06
CA SER A 245 -0.94 17.85 14.08
C SER A 245 -1.78 16.61 13.79
N SER A 246 -1.15 15.44 13.93
CA SER A 246 -1.82 14.14 13.80
C SER A 246 -2.85 13.85 14.88
N ASP A 247 -2.65 14.42 16.07
CA ASP A 247 -3.65 14.40 17.14
C ASP A 247 -3.59 15.72 17.93
N PRO A 248 -4.46 16.69 17.59
CA PRO A 248 -4.56 17.95 18.32
C PRO A 248 -4.94 17.82 19.79
N SER A 249 -5.45 16.66 20.23
CA SER A 249 -5.81 16.42 21.64
C SER A 249 -4.61 16.03 22.52
N ILE A 250 -3.52 15.54 21.90
CA ILE A 250 -2.24 15.25 22.55
C ILE A 250 -1.29 16.44 22.39
N VAL A 251 -1.15 16.95 21.16
CA VAL A 251 -0.31 18.10 20.82
C VAL A 251 -1.07 19.03 19.89
N SER A 252 -1.45 20.21 20.36
CA SER A 252 -2.01 21.25 19.50
C SER A 252 -0.88 22.02 18.82
N ILE A 253 -1.08 22.49 17.58
CA ILE A 253 -0.08 23.27 16.83
C ILE A 253 -0.74 24.46 16.15
N GLU A 254 -0.10 25.63 16.23
CA GLU A 254 -0.59 26.83 15.55
C GLU A 254 -0.26 26.77 14.04
N PRO A 255 -1.26 26.71 13.14
CA PRO A 255 -1.06 26.43 11.72
C PRO A 255 -0.13 27.40 10.98
N LYS A 256 -0.01 28.66 11.42
CA LYS A 256 0.83 29.68 10.75
C LYS A 256 2.22 29.85 11.31
N THR A 257 2.44 29.41 12.56
CA THR A 257 3.70 29.68 13.26
C THR A 257 4.49 28.42 13.57
N GLY A 258 3.86 27.25 13.61
CA GLY A 258 4.49 25.99 14.03
C GLY A 258 4.77 25.92 15.52
N MET A 259 4.13 26.77 16.34
CA MET A 259 4.22 26.67 17.79
C MET A 259 3.34 25.51 18.27
N VAL A 260 3.94 24.50 18.90
CA VAL A 260 3.21 23.39 19.51
C VAL A 260 2.96 23.65 20.99
N LYS A 261 1.86 23.12 21.50
CA LYS A 261 1.52 23.06 22.92
C LYS A 261 1.16 21.63 23.30
N ALA A 262 1.83 21.11 24.33
CA ALA A 262 1.54 19.80 24.88
C ALA A 262 0.24 19.85 25.68
N GLU A 263 -0.77 19.09 25.25
CA GLU A 263 -2.11 19.10 25.86
C GLU A 263 -2.32 17.89 26.78
N LYS A 264 -1.91 16.69 26.35
CA LYS A 264 -2.09 15.44 27.10
C LYS A 264 -0.94 14.46 26.89
N PRO A 265 -0.63 13.60 27.87
CA PRO A 265 0.37 12.54 27.69
C PRO A 265 0.04 11.64 26.51
N GLY A 266 1.05 11.31 25.71
CA GLY A 266 0.91 10.55 24.47
C GLY A 266 1.93 10.99 23.42
N THR A 267 1.94 10.32 22.27
CA THR A 267 2.83 10.66 21.15
C THR A 267 2.00 11.03 19.94
N ALA A 268 2.27 12.19 19.37
CA ALA A 268 1.70 12.65 18.12
C ALA A 268 2.80 13.24 17.25
N PHE A 269 2.71 13.11 15.92
CA PHE A 269 3.59 13.82 15.01
C PHE A 269 2.94 15.11 14.51
N VAL A 270 3.77 16.11 14.25
CA VAL A 270 3.39 17.36 13.60
C VAL A 270 4.04 17.44 12.23
N ARG A 271 3.31 17.96 11.24
CA ARG A 271 3.73 18.05 9.84
C ARG A 271 3.84 19.52 9.44
N ALA A 272 4.93 19.88 8.77
CA ALA A 272 5.00 21.11 8.00
C ALA A 272 4.80 20.79 6.51
N ILE A 273 3.90 21.51 5.86
CA ILE A 273 3.66 21.44 4.42
C ILE A 273 4.14 22.76 3.84
N TRP A 274 5.18 22.72 3.02
CA TRP A 274 5.68 23.90 2.33
C TRP A 274 5.29 23.85 0.85
N ASN A 275 4.56 24.87 0.42
CA ASN A 275 4.13 25.08 -0.95
C ASN A 275 4.42 26.51 -1.38
N ASN A 276 5.39 26.68 -2.27
CA ASN A 276 5.73 27.99 -2.84
C ASN A 276 5.20 28.20 -4.27
N GLY A 277 4.27 27.35 -4.71
CA GLY A 277 3.70 27.35 -6.06
C GLY A 277 4.52 26.57 -7.10
N THR A 278 5.80 26.29 -6.87
CA THR A 278 6.64 25.43 -7.74
C THR A 278 6.91 24.07 -7.10
N TYR A 279 7.15 24.06 -5.79
CA TYR A 279 7.45 22.87 -5.00
C TYR A 279 6.35 22.67 -3.97
N LEU A 280 5.91 21.42 -3.83
CA LEU A 280 5.03 20.96 -2.76
C LEU A 280 5.76 19.82 -2.03
N ILE A 281 6.29 20.10 -0.85
CA ILE A 281 7.04 19.12 -0.04
C ILE A 281 6.56 19.15 1.41
N SER A 282 6.66 18.02 2.11
CA SER A 282 6.30 17.94 3.52
C SER A 282 7.18 16.97 4.30
N ASP A 283 7.38 17.26 5.57
CA ASP A 283 8.08 16.38 6.52
C ASP A 283 7.44 16.48 7.90
N THR A 284 7.79 15.56 8.79
CA THR A 284 7.17 15.40 10.11
C THR A 284 8.19 15.34 11.24
N ALA A 285 7.82 15.84 12.42
CA ALA A 285 8.54 15.60 13.67
C ALA A 285 7.62 14.94 14.70
N ASN A 286 8.16 14.00 15.47
CA ASN A 286 7.47 13.33 16.57
C ASN A 286 7.55 14.15 17.85
N ILE A 287 6.41 14.37 18.49
CA ILE A 287 6.30 15.02 19.80
C ILE A 287 5.74 14.01 20.79
N THR A 288 6.52 13.71 21.81
CA THR A 288 6.09 12.88 22.94
C THR A 288 5.78 13.78 24.13
N VAL A 289 4.55 13.73 24.62
CA VAL A 289 4.14 14.46 25.82
C VAL A 289 4.24 13.52 27.02
N THR A 290 4.98 13.95 28.03
CA THR A 290 5.24 13.22 29.28
C THR A 290 4.72 14.00 30.49
N SER A 291 4.68 13.34 31.64
CA SER A 291 4.48 13.95 32.95
C SER A 291 5.65 13.55 33.86
N GLU A 292 6.14 14.44 34.71
CA GLU A 292 7.27 14.13 35.60
C GLU A 292 6.95 12.95 36.55
N PRO A 293 7.88 12.00 36.78
CA PRO A 293 7.77 10.97 37.81
C PRO A 293 7.78 11.57 39.23
N GLY A 294 6.98 11.03 40.14
CA GLY A 294 6.85 11.51 41.52
C GLY A 294 5.50 11.20 42.14
N LEU A 295 5.33 11.57 43.42
CA LEU A 295 4.08 11.40 44.16
C LEU A 295 3.44 12.77 44.42
N ILE A 296 2.26 13.03 43.86
CA ILE A 296 1.53 14.28 44.05
C ILE A 296 0.34 14.06 44.99
N VAL A 297 0.12 14.98 45.92
CA VAL A 297 -1.01 14.93 46.87
C VAL A 297 -2.08 15.92 46.46
N ASN A 298 -3.25 15.41 46.10
CA ASN A 298 -4.43 16.22 45.80
C ASN A 298 -5.36 16.25 47.01
N LEU A 299 -5.63 17.46 47.50
CA LEU A 299 -6.52 17.72 48.63
C LEU A 299 -7.79 18.46 48.18
N PRO A 300 -8.98 18.08 48.68
CA PRO A 300 -10.19 18.87 48.50
C PRO A 300 -10.16 20.16 49.33
N ASN A 301 -10.96 21.16 48.93
CA ASN A 301 -11.15 22.40 49.69
C ASN A 301 -11.79 22.11 51.06
N ALA A 302 -11.36 22.80 52.12
CA ALA A 302 -11.85 22.62 53.47
C ALA A 302 -12.26 23.95 54.14
N CYS A 303 -13.48 23.99 54.66
CA CYS A 303 -14.01 25.08 55.47
C CYS A 303 -14.08 24.68 56.94
N LYS A 304 -14.00 25.66 57.84
CA LYS A 304 -14.16 25.46 59.30
C LYS A 304 -15.42 24.67 59.68
N ALA A 305 -16.49 24.76 58.89
CA ALA A 305 -17.77 24.09 59.13
C ALA A 305 -17.76 22.59 58.78
N ASP A 306 -16.76 22.09 58.04
CA ASP A 306 -16.70 20.71 57.50
C ASP A 306 -16.29 19.66 58.55
N THR A 307 -16.84 19.77 59.77
CA THR A 307 -16.49 18.92 60.92
C THR A 307 -17.23 17.59 60.93
N ALA A 308 -18.33 17.46 60.19
CA ALA A 308 -19.22 16.30 60.22
C ALA A 308 -18.95 15.24 59.11
N THR A 309 -18.25 15.61 58.03
CA THR A 309 -18.05 14.73 56.87
C THR A 309 -16.56 14.58 56.55
N PRO A 310 -16.00 13.35 56.53
CA PRO A 310 -14.61 13.14 56.15
C PRO A 310 -14.36 13.50 54.68
N LEU A 311 -13.32 14.28 54.42
CA LEU A 311 -12.89 14.69 53.08
C LEU A 311 -11.82 13.71 52.54
N GLN A 312 -11.89 13.29 51.28
CA GLN A 312 -10.95 12.30 50.74
C GLN A 312 -9.72 12.96 50.09
N ALA A 313 -8.52 12.69 50.61
CA ALA A 313 -7.26 12.97 49.93
C ALA A 313 -6.92 11.87 48.91
N LYS A 314 -6.27 12.24 47.81
CA LYS A 314 -5.75 11.32 46.79
C LYS A 314 -4.25 11.54 46.61
N ALA A 315 -3.48 10.46 46.55
CA ALA A 315 -2.09 10.49 46.12
C ALA A 315 -2.00 9.94 44.69
N ILE A 316 -1.32 10.65 43.78
CA ILE A 316 -1.09 10.20 42.42
C ILE A 316 0.39 9.84 42.31
N LEU A 317 0.68 8.56 42.15
CA LEU A 317 2.04 8.04 41.97
C LEU A 317 2.32 7.88 40.47
N THR A 318 3.29 8.63 39.96
CA THR A 318 3.85 8.43 38.62
C THR A 318 5.19 7.72 38.77
N LYS A 319 5.30 6.50 38.26
CA LYS A 319 6.54 5.70 38.33
C LYS A 319 7.56 6.14 37.27
N SER A 320 8.79 5.64 37.37
CA SER A 320 9.88 5.90 36.40
C SER A 320 9.61 5.36 34.99
N ASP A 321 8.71 4.39 34.84
CA ASP A 321 8.22 3.87 33.55
C ASP A 321 7.02 4.68 33.02
N LEU A 322 6.69 5.81 33.66
CA LEU A 322 5.60 6.74 33.34
C LEU A 322 4.19 6.16 33.53
N SER A 323 4.05 5.01 34.20
CA SER A 323 2.74 4.53 34.64
C SER A 323 2.20 5.38 35.80
N VAL A 324 0.93 5.82 35.67
CA VAL A 324 0.25 6.67 36.66
C VAL A 324 -0.74 5.83 37.45
N HIS A 325 -0.66 5.92 38.77
CA HIS A 325 -1.52 5.20 39.70
C HIS A 325 -2.15 6.17 40.69
N GLU A 326 -3.48 6.31 40.66
CA GLU A 326 -4.23 6.99 41.72
C GLU A 326 -4.37 6.08 42.94
N LEU A 327 -3.95 6.56 44.11
CA LEU A 327 -3.95 5.84 45.37
C LEU A 327 -4.71 6.65 46.43
N THR A 328 -5.80 6.09 46.94
CA THR A 328 -6.48 6.58 48.15
C THR A 328 -6.03 5.80 49.37
N ALA A 329 -5.89 4.47 49.24
CA ALA A 329 -5.39 3.56 50.26
C ALA A 329 -4.51 2.46 49.63
N HIS A 330 -3.33 2.19 50.22
CA HIS A 330 -2.46 1.08 49.78
C HIS A 330 -1.55 0.64 50.94
N PRO A 331 -1.19 -0.65 51.10
CA PRO A 331 -0.35 -1.13 52.21
C PRO A 331 1.04 -0.49 52.29
N LYS A 332 1.51 0.04 51.15
CA LYS A 332 2.81 0.71 50.99
C LYS A 332 2.71 2.25 51.00
N LEU A 333 1.51 2.81 51.17
CA LEU A 333 1.24 4.24 51.23
C LEU A 333 0.98 4.67 52.68
N THR A 334 1.63 5.74 53.11
CA THR A 334 1.43 6.33 54.43
C THR A 334 1.01 7.79 54.31
N TRP A 335 0.09 8.22 55.18
CA TRP A 335 -0.45 9.57 55.24
C TRP A 335 -0.13 10.23 56.58
N GLN A 336 0.24 11.51 56.58
CA GLN A 336 0.54 12.27 57.78
C GLN A 336 0.02 13.71 57.68
N SER A 337 -0.49 14.25 58.78
CA SER A 337 -0.82 15.68 58.93
C SER A 337 0.19 16.32 59.88
N SER A 338 0.80 17.44 59.49
CA SER A 338 1.79 18.15 60.31
C SER A 338 1.16 18.87 61.52
N ASN A 339 -0.13 19.20 61.45
CA ASN A 339 -0.91 19.77 62.54
C ASN A 339 -2.28 19.07 62.70
N PRO A 340 -2.33 17.96 63.45
CA PRO A 340 -3.56 17.20 63.70
C PRO A 340 -4.68 17.98 64.40
N ALA A 341 -4.37 19.11 65.05
CA ALA A 341 -5.38 19.96 65.69
C ALA A 341 -6.23 20.74 64.68
N VAL A 342 -5.74 20.95 63.44
CA VAL A 342 -6.47 21.60 62.34
C VAL A 342 -7.24 20.56 61.51
N ALA A 343 -6.54 19.50 61.07
CA ALA A 343 -7.15 18.35 60.40
C ALA A 343 -6.34 17.06 60.63
N THR A 344 -7.03 15.94 60.85
CA THR A 344 -6.42 14.60 60.97
C THR A 344 -6.63 13.80 59.69
N ILE A 345 -5.69 12.95 59.27
CA ILE A 345 -5.83 12.07 58.11
C ILE A 345 -5.62 10.59 58.48
N GLY A 346 -6.51 9.71 58.01
CA GLY A 346 -6.44 8.26 58.19
C GLY A 346 -5.60 7.57 57.14
N ALA A 347 -5.24 6.30 57.37
CA ALA A 347 -4.44 5.49 56.44
C ALA A 347 -5.13 5.21 55.09
N ASP A 348 -6.45 5.40 55.02
CA ASP A 348 -7.26 5.33 53.80
C ASP A 348 -7.38 6.68 53.06
N GLY A 349 -6.62 7.68 53.49
CA GLY A 349 -6.63 9.03 52.92
C GLY A 349 -7.84 9.87 53.33
N LYS A 350 -8.70 9.42 54.26
CA LYS A 350 -9.83 10.23 54.75
C LYS A 350 -9.37 11.23 55.80
N MET A 351 -9.68 12.50 55.55
CA MET A 351 -9.36 13.63 56.41
C MET A 351 -10.58 14.07 57.22
N THR A 352 -10.37 14.48 58.47
CA THR A 352 -11.40 15.06 59.34
C THR A 352 -10.97 16.43 59.79
N ILE A 353 -11.77 17.46 59.47
CA ILE A 353 -11.52 18.85 59.86
C ILE A 353 -11.99 19.07 61.30
N LYS A 354 -11.19 19.79 62.12
CA LYS A 354 -11.44 19.95 63.56
C LYS A 354 -12.09 21.29 63.95
N GLY A 355 -12.52 22.08 62.97
CA GLY A 355 -13.25 23.33 63.19
C GLY A 355 -12.37 24.53 63.58
N ILE A 356 -11.06 24.43 63.37
CA ILE A 356 -10.08 25.49 63.64
C ILE A 356 -9.60 26.07 62.32
N VAL A 357 -9.65 27.40 62.20
CA VAL A 357 -9.10 28.14 61.04
C VAL A 357 -7.58 28.13 61.16
N GLY A 358 -6.90 27.67 60.12
CA GLY A 358 -5.45 27.49 60.11
C GLY A 358 -5.01 26.59 58.97
N SER A 359 -3.71 26.41 58.80
CA SER A 359 -3.14 25.54 57.77
C SER A 359 -2.46 24.31 58.37
N THR A 360 -2.52 23.19 57.66
CA THR A 360 -1.76 21.98 57.98
C THR A 360 -1.21 21.37 56.70
N THR A 361 -0.01 20.79 56.75
CA THR A 361 0.58 20.11 55.59
C THR A 361 0.23 18.63 55.65
N ILE A 362 -0.42 18.13 54.61
CA ILE A 362 -0.69 16.70 54.43
C ILE A 362 0.44 16.12 53.58
N THR A 363 1.05 15.05 54.07
CA THR A 363 2.13 14.32 53.41
C THR A 363 1.67 12.91 53.09
N ALA A 364 1.86 12.49 51.85
CA ALA A 364 1.78 11.10 51.44
C ALA A 364 3.19 10.59 51.14
N ARG A 365 3.54 9.38 51.59
CA ARG A 365 4.80 8.72 51.23
C ARG A 365 4.54 7.28 50.84
N PHE A 366 5.00 6.91 49.65
CA PHE A 366 4.86 5.57 49.08
C PHE A 366 6.22 4.88 49.04
N VAL A 367 6.38 3.78 49.79
CA VAL A 367 7.65 3.05 49.89
C VAL A 367 7.47 1.61 49.44
N ASP A 368 8.12 1.26 48.33
CA ASP A 368 8.22 -0.12 47.84
C ASP A 368 9.69 -0.52 47.66
N THR A 369 10.25 -1.12 48.71
CA THR A 369 11.65 -1.57 48.74
C THR A 369 11.97 -2.65 47.69
N ALA A 370 10.98 -3.43 47.25
CA ALA A 370 11.18 -4.43 46.19
C ALA A 370 11.34 -3.79 44.80
N GLN A 371 10.74 -2.60 44.59
CA GLN A 371 10.83 -1.82 43.35
C GLN A 371 11.79 -0.62 43.47
N GLN A 372 12.49 -0.46 44.60
CA GLN A 372 13.33 0.70 44.92
C GLN A 372 12.61 2.06 44.80
N LEU A 373 11.31 2.09 45.10
CA LEU A 373 10.51 3.33 45.07
C LEU A 373 10.38 3.88 46.49
N ASP A 374 10.70 5.16 46.68
CA ASP A 374 10.51 5.91 47.92
C ASP A 374 10.14 7.35 47.57
N GLU A 375 8.88 7.53 47.19
CA GLU A 375 8.36 8.79 46.67
C GLU A 375 7.49 9.50 47.72
N GLN A 376 7.67 10.81 47.86
CA GLN A 376 6.94 11.62 48.83
C GLN A 376 6.31 12.86 48.17
N GLY A 377 5.02 13.06 48.44
CA GLY A 377 4.26 14.25 48.05
C GLY A 377 3.77 15.00 49.27
N THR A 378 3.81 16.34 49.22
CA THR A 378 3.22 17.18 50.27
C THR A 378 2.32 18.24 49.67
N GLN A 379 1.22 18.54 50.35
CA GLN A 379 0.29 19.60 49.96
C GLN A 379 -0.24 20.29 51.21
N VAL A 380 -0.32 21.63 51.18
CA VAL A 380 -0.87 22.43 52.28
C VAL A 380 -2.39 22.46 52.16
N LEU A 381 -3.07 22.13 53.25
CA LEU A 381 -4.51 22.28 53.44
C LEU A 381 -4.78 23.55 54.26
N ASP A 382 -5.40 24.54 53.63
CA ASP A 382 -5.86 25.76 54.30
C ASP A 382 -7.32 25.63 54.71
N VAL A 383 -7.61 25.60 56.02
CA VAL A 383 -8.97 25.62 56.56
C VAL A 383 -9.35 27.07 56.85
N LYS A 384 -10.30 27.62 56.08
CA LYS A 384 -10.73 29.03 56.16
C LYS A 384 -12.07 29.19 56.88
N ASP A 385 -12.31 30.37 57.45
CA ASP A 385 -13.64 30.74 57.99
C ASP A 385 -14.53 31.18 56.83
N CYS A 386 -15.48 30.35 56.44
CA CYS A 386 -16.27 30.52 55.23
C CYS A 386 -17.59 31.31 55.47
N THR A 387 -17.68 32.09 56.56
CA THR A 387 -18.89 32.83 56.92
C THR A 387 -18.84 34.30 56.49
N GLY A 388 -19.55 34.64 55.42
CA GLY A 388 -19.98 36.01 55.12
C GLY A 388 -21.34 36.30 55.77
N ASN A 389 -21.34 37.28 56.68
CA ASN A 389 -22.47 37.74 57.48
C ASN A 389 -23.59 38.41 56.66
N GLY A 390 -24.82 38.33 57.20
CA GLY A 390 -25.92 39.20 56.81
C GLY A 390 -27.27 38.93 57.48
N GLY A 391 -27.30 38.44 58.73
CA GLY A 391 -28.48 38.52 59.57
C GLY A 391 -28.23 39.56 60.67
N ASP A 392 -29.09 40.58 60.79
CA ASP A 392 -29.93 40.79 61.99
C ASP A 392 -30.78 42.06 61.85
N GLY A 393 -31.95 42.10 62.49
CA GLY A 393 -32.72 43.33 62.66
C GLY A 393 -34.24 43.21 62.60
N GLY A 394 -34.82 42.12 63.11
CA GLY A 394 -36.27 42.02 63.34
C GLY A 394 -36.66 42.67 64.66
N THR A 395 -37.08 43.93 64.63
CA THR A 395 -37.76 44.61 65.74
C THR A 395 -39.18 44.10 65.89
N ASP A 396 -39.48 43.56 67.07
CA ASP A 396 -40.81 43.34 67.64
C ASP A 396 -41.66 44.63 67.55
N PRO A 397 -42.91 44.51 67.05
CA PRO A 397 -43.99 44.88 67.94
C PRO A 397 -45.22 43.97 67.81
N GLY A 398 -45.78 43.60 68.96
CA GLY A 398 -47.21 43.85 69.18
C GLY A 398 -48.12 42.62 69.13
N ASN A 399 -48.03 41.87 70.21
CA ASN A 399 -49.09 41.10 70.86
C ASN A 399 -50.54 41.52 70.52
N GLY A 400 -51.32 40.59 69.98
CA GLY A 400 -52.77 40.70 69.78
C GLY A 400 -53.44 39.36 70.12
N GLY A 401 -53.58 39.09 71.41
CA GLY A 401 -54.07 37.83 71.95
C GLY A 401 -55.48 37.47 71.51
N VAL A 402 -55.67 36.19 71.19
CA VAL A 402 -56.99 35.56 71.10
C VAL A 402 -56.92 34.30 71.95
N VAL A 403 -57.71 34.26 73.03
CA VAL A 403 -57.80 33.13 73.96
C VAL A 403 -58.40 31.93 73.20
N GLY A 404 -57.56 30.95 72.86
CA GLY A 404 -57.96 29.71 72.20
C GLY A 404 -57.99 28.52 73.16
N CYS A 405 -58.84 27.52 72.89
CA CYS A 405 -59.03 26.36 73.75
C CYS A 405 -57.80 25.43 73.81
N GLN A 406 -57.69 24.61 74.88
CA GLN A 406 -56.63 23.61 74.98
C GLN A 406 -56.82 22.52 73.91
N LEU A 407 -55.78 22.25 73.11
CA LEU A 407 -55.79 21.26 72.03
C LEU A 407 -54.64 20.26 72.17
N THR A 408 -54.87 19.02 71.72
CA THR A 408 -53.84 17.97 71.65
C THR A 408 -53.97 17.22 70.33
N ILE A 409 -52.87 17.10 69.59
CA ILE A 409 -52.78 16.32 68.34
C ILE A 409 -52.23 14.95 68.70
N SER A 410 -52.98 13.87 68.44
CA SER A 410 -52.48 12.50 68.63
C SER A 410 -51.33 12.21 67.67
N PRO A 411 -50.35 11.36 68.01
CA PRO A 411 -49.42 10.82 67.02
C PRO A 411 -50.19 10.12 65.88
N PRO A 412 -49.79 10.32 64.61
CA PRO A 412 -50.48 9.69 63.49
C PRO A 412 -50.17 8.19 63.40
N ASN A 413 -51.17 7.39 63.05
CA ASN A 413 -51.03 5.98 62.73
C ASN A 413 -50.84 5.79 61.22
N LYS A 414 -49.90 4.91 60.83
CA LYS A 414 -49.69 4.50 59.44
C LYS A 414 -50.87 3.65 58.97
N GLY A 415 -51.56 4.12 57.94
CA GLY A 415 -52.67 3.46 57.27
C GLY A 415 -52.27 2.89 55.91
N THR A 416 -53.09 3.14 54.89
CA THR A 416 -52.88 2.61 53.53
C THR A 416 -51.56 3.03 52.91
N LEU A 417 -50.90 2.08 52.23
CA LEU A 417 -49.67 2.26 51.49
C LEU A 417 -49.96 2.35 49.98
N ILE A 418 -49.33 3.29 49.28
CA ILE A 418 -49.28 3.32 47.81
C ILE A 418 -47.83 3.19 47.39
N GLU A 419 -47.50 2.09 46.72
CA GLU A 419 -46.16 1.83 46.20
C GLU A 419 -46.18 1.55 44.71
N SER A 420 -45.13 1.98 44.01
CA SER A 420 -44.91 1.68 42.60
C SER A 420 -43.42 1.77 42.31
N ALA A 421 -42.93 0.90 41.42
CA ALA A 421 -41.54 0.84 41.03
C ALA A 421 -41.38 0.43 39.56
N ALA A 422 -40.39 1.03 38.90
CA ALA A 422 -39.91 0.68 37.58
C ALA A 422 -38.37 0.66 37.63
N MET A 423 -37.81 -0.40 38.21
CA MET A 423 -36.37 -0.53 38.49
C MET A 423 -35.61 -1.45 37.53
N ASP A 424 -36.32 -2.24 36.71
CA ASP A 424 -35.71 -2.96 35.59
C ASP A 424 -35.56 -2.01 34.39
N PRO A 425 -34.34 -1.71 33.92
CA PRO A 425 -34.10 -0.82 32.78
C PRO A 425 -34.50 -1.42 31.42
N SER A 426 -34.79 -2.73 31.37
CA SER A 426 -35.11 -3.47 30.14
C SER A 426 -34.05 -3.25 29.05
N VAL A 427 -32.78 -3.32 29.46
CA VAL A 427 -31.63 -2.92 28.65
C VAL A 427 -31.28 -3.96 27.59
N ARG A 428 -30.94 -3.48 26.39
CA ARG A 428 -30.39 -4.28 25.29
C ARG A 428 -29.29 -3.50 24.57
N GLY A 429 -28.27 -4.20 24.07
CA GLY A 429 -27.14 -3.58 23.38
C GLY A 429 -26.71 -4.36 22.14
N VAL A 430 -26.12 -3.65 21.18
CA VAL A 430 -25.49 -4.23 19.99
C VAL A 430 -24.14 -3.57 19.73
N LEU A 431 -23.21 -4.33 19.15
CA LEU A 431 -21.94 -3.85 18.60
C LEU A 431 -21.80 -4.43 17.19
N LYS A 432 -22.12 -3.65 16.16
CA LYS A 432 -22.19 -4.14 14.76
C LYS A 432 -21.32 -3.30 13.84
N ALA A 433 -21.14 -3.75 12.60
CA ALA A 433 -20.46 -2.97 11.56
C ALA A 433 -21.17 -1.63 11.38
N ASP A 434 -20.42 -0.56 11.08
CA ASP A 434 -20.98 0.77 10.86
C ASP A 434 -22.00 0.79 9.70
N ASP A 435 -22.63 1.96 9.48
CA ASP A 435 -23.78 2.13 8.58
C ASP A 435 -25.02 1.38 9.09
N ARG A 436 -25.39 1.63 10.36
CA ARG A 436 -26.54 1.01 11.05
C ARG A 436 -27.78 0.89 10.15
N GLY A 437 -28.26 -0.34 9.97
CA GLY A 437 -29.40 -0.70 9.11
C GLY A 437 -29.03 -1.06 7.67
N SER A 438 -27.77 -0.85 7.28
CA SER A 438 -27.17 -1.23 6.00
C SER A 438 -25.77 -1.82 6.21
N GLU A 439 -25.59 -2.58 7.29
CA GLU A 439 -24.31 -3.13 7.70
C GLU A 439 -23.69 -3.99 6.59
N LYS A 440 -22.51 -3.60 6.13
CA LYS A 440 -21.79 -4.29 5.05
C LYS A 440 -21.28 -5.67 5.48
N PHE A 441 -20.94 -5.82 6.76
CA PHE A 441 -20.38 -7.03 7.34
C PHE A 441 -21.28 -7.57 8.45
N ASP A 442 -21.45 -8.89 8.47
CA ASP A 442 -21.95 -9.57 9.67
C ASP A 442 -20.79 -9.80 10.63
N VAL A 443 -20.69 -8.94 11.65
CA VAL A 443 -19.61 -8.98 12.64
C VAL A 443 -19.53 -10.30 13.41
N THR A 444 -20.61 -11.08 13.48
CA THR A 444 -20.57 -12.40 14.14
C THR A 444 -19.80 -13.42 13.29
N ARG A 445 -19.77 -13.21 11.97
CA ARG A 445 -19.09 -14.06 11.00
C ARG A 445 -17.68 -13.57 10.70
N GLY A 446 -17.50 -12.26 10.53
CA GLY A 446 -16.23 -11.66 10.19
C GLY A 446 -16.36 -10.18 9.86
N ILE A 447 -15.48 -9.38 10.42
CA ILE A 447 -15.24 -8.00 9.99
C ILE A 447 -13.73 -7.74 9.93
N PRO A 448 -13.20 -7.17 8.83
CA PRO A 448 -11.79 -6.82 8.74
C PRO A 448 -11.37 -5.74 9.74
N THR A 449 -10.08 -5.70 10.06
CA THR A 449 -9.47 -4.49 10.60
C THR A 449 -9.61 -3.31 9.62
N SER A 450 -9.47 -2.09 10.13
CA SER A 450 -9.68 -0.84 9.37
C SER A 450 -11.12 -0.63 8.85
N GLU A 451 -12.07 -1.46 9.28
CA GLU A 451 -13.51 -1.19 9.19
C GLU A 451 -14.02 -0.62 10.51
N ASP A 452 -15.15 0.07 10.44
CA ASP A 452 -15.76 0.74 11.58
C ASP A 452 -16.88 -0.10 12.19
N LEU A 453 -17.04 0.01 13.51
CA LEU A 453 -18.17 -0.49 14.27
C LEU A 453 -19.04 0.67 14.79
N TYR A 454 -20.30 0.35 15.12
CA TYR A 454 -21.12 1.16 16.01
C TYR A 454 -21.57 0.38 17.24
N ALA A 455 -21.63 1.08 18.37
CA ALA A 455 -22.20 0.59 19.61
C ALA A 455 -23.52 1.33 19.88
N ASN A 456 -24.57 0.57 20.22
CA ASN A 456 -25.87 1.15 20.53
C ASN A 456 -26.54 0.41 21.69
N VAL A 457 -27.00 1.15 22.69
CA VAL A 457 -27.71 0.63 23.86
C VAL A 457 -29.11 1.26 23.94
N MET A 458 -30.12 0.43 24.20
CA MET A 458 -31.49 0.86 24.42
C MET A 458 -31.91 0.48 25.83
N ALA A 459 -32.49 1.43 26.56
CA ALA A 459 -33.00 1.23 27.91
C ALA A 459 -34.12 2.24 28.22
N LYS A 460 -34.78 2.10 29.38
CA LYS A 460 -35.76 3.08 29.87
C LYS A 460 -35.10 4.44 30.15
N GLY A 461 -35.79 5.55 29.87
CA GLY A 461 -35.25 6.90 30.04
C GLY A 461 -35.04 7.34 31.50
N TYR A 462 -35.69 6.69 32.46
CA TYR A 462 -35.49 6.88 33.89
C TYR A 462 -35.97 5.65 34.65
N LEU A 463 -35.55 5.51 35.91
CA LEU A 463 -36.06 4.50 36.83
C LEU A 463 -36.66 5.21 38.03
N PHE A 464 -37.61 4.56 38.71
CA PHE A 464 -38.13 5.09 39.96
C PHE A 464 -38.63 3.98 40.88
N GLN A 465 -38.69 4.29 42.17
CA GLN A 465 -39.51 3.59 43.14
C GLN A 465 -39.99 4.57 44.20
N HIS A 466 -41.23 4.40 44.65
CA HIS A 466 -41.79 5.28 45.67
C HIS A 466 -42.76 4.54 46.59
N ARG A 467 -42.91 5.09 47.79
CA ARG A 467 -43.83 4.60 48.82
C ARG A 467 -44.47 5.78 49.55
N TRP A 468 -45.76 5.97 49.33
CA TRP A 468 -46.60 6.96 50.01
C TRP A 468 -47.38 6.28 51.12
N VAL A 469 -47.35 6.83 52.33
CA VAL A 469 -48.11 6.31 53.46
C VAL A 469 -49.19 7.29 53.86
N ASN A 470 -50.42 6.81 54.02
CA ASN A 470 -51.50 7.59 54.60
C ASN A 470 -51.33 7.63 56.12
N MET A 471 -51.26 8.82 56.68
CA MET A 471 -51.13 9.10 58.10
C MET A 471 -52.47 9.58 58.64
N THR A 472 -53.03 8.87 59.62
CA THR A 472 -54.35 9.19 60.19
C THR A 472 -54.27 9.40 61.69
N GLY A 473 -55.07 10.31 62.22
CA GLY A 473 -55.15 10.54 63.67
C GLY A 473 -56.27 11.50 64.03
N THR A 474 -56.22 12.05 65.24
CA THR A 474 -57.25 12.95 65.77
C THR A 474 -56.63 14.17 66.45
N VAL A 475 -57.25 15.32 66.28
CA VAL A 475 -57.06 16.50 67.15
C VAL A 475 -58.22 16.54 68.13
N THR A 476 -57.90 16.55 69.43
CA THR A 476 -58.88 16.70 70.51
C THR A 476 -58.83 18.12 71.03
N TYR A 477 -59.97 18.81 70.96
CA TYR A 477 -60.18 20.14 71.49
C TYR A 477 -60.96 20.07 72.79
N THR A 478 -60.54 20.84 73.79
CA THR A 478 -61.29 21.03 75.03
C THR A 478 -61.91 22.42 75.02
N VAL A 479 -63.19 22.52 74.64
CA VAL A 479 -63.93 23.78 74.55
C VAL A 479 -64.71 24.00 75.83
N ASN A 480 -64.41 25.07 76.56
CA ASN A 480 -65.20 25.45 77.73
C ASN A 480 -66.51 26.09 77.27
N VAL A 481 -67.63 25.46 77.61
CA VAL A 481 -68.97 26.01 77.38
C VAL A 481 -69.51 26.52 78.72
N LYS A 482 -69.75 27.83 78.78
CA LYS A 482 -70.23 28.55 79.94
C LYS A 482 -71.70 28.92 79.75
N LYS A 483 -72.51 28.68 80.77
CA LYS A 483 -73.90 29.18 80.85
C LYS A 483 -74.20 29.52 82.30
N ASN A 484 -74.83 30.67 82.53
CA ASN A 484 -75.21 31.08 83.87
C ASN A 484 -76.70 30.79 84.08
N TYR A 485 -77.06 30.05 85.13
CA TYR A 485 -78.47 29.82 85.47
C TYR A 485 -78.86 30.72 86.62
N HIS A 486 -79.71 31.72 86.33
CA HIS A 486 -80.26 32.61 87.33
C HIS A 486 -81.49 31.95 87.95
N LYS A 487 -81.33 31.37 89.14
CA LYS A 487 -82.39 30.65 89.84
C LYS A 487 -83.16 31.60 90.75
N THR A 488 -84.48 31.52 90.73
CA THR A 488 -85.35 32.33 91.61
C THR A 488 -86.40 31.46 92.30
N TRP A 489 -86.55 31.59 93.62
CA TRP A 489 -87.57 30.89 94.42
C TRP A 489 -88.00 31.72 95.64
N THR A 490 -89.16 31.44 96.24
CA THR A 490 -89.70 32.19 97.38
C THR A 490 -89.99 31.27 98.54
N ILE A 491 -89.30 31.45 99.67
CA ILE A 491 -89.57 30.68 100.90
C ILE A 491 -90.88 31.17 101.50
N PRO A 492 -91.93 30.34 101.63
CA PRO A 492 -93.22 30.75 102.18
C PRO A 492 -93.11 31.12 103.66
N GLY A 493 -93.65 32.28 104.03
CA GLY A 493 -93.67 32.78 105.41
C GLY A 493 -94.81 32.22 106.26
N ARG A 494 -94.69 32.27 107.59
CA ARG A 494 -95.75 31.79 108.50
C ARG A 494 -96.73 32.91 108.88
N ALA A 495 -98.03 32.60 108.92
CA ALA A 495 -99.06 33.53 109.39
C ALA A 495 -98.98 33.75 110.92
N SER A 496 -99.34 34.96 111.37
CA SER A 496 -99.39 35.38 112.78
C SER A 496 -100.28 34.46 113.63
N THR A 497 -99.82 34.06 114.83
CA THR A 497 -100.57 33.15 115.74
C THR A 497 -101.23 33.85 116.93
N GLY A 498 -101.17 35.19 117.01
CA GLY A 498 -101.85 35.95 118.05
C GLY A 498 -101.24 37.32 118.29
N PRO A 499 -101.80 38.09 119.25
CA PRO A 499 -101.50 39.52 119.45
C PRO A 499 -100.02 39.88 119.69
N ASN A 500 -99.16 38.89 120.00
CA ASN A 500 -97.72 39.07 120.27
C ASN A 500 -96.79 38.23 119.33
N ASP A 501 -97.30 37.69 118.22
CA ASP A 501 -96.49 36.96 117.23
C ASP A 501 -96.86 37.39 115.80
N PRO A 502 -96.09 38.31 115.15
CA PRO A 502 -96.47 38.92 113.87
C PRO A 502 -96.39 37.98 112.66
N GLY A 503 -95.97 36.72 112.82
CA GLY A 503 -95.66 35.86 111.69
C GLY A 503 -94.42 36.33 110.93
N THR A 504 -94.05 35.62 109.87
CA THR A 504 -92.90 35.96 109.01
C THR A 504 -93.38 36.10 107.57
N PRO A 505 -93.04 37.19 106.85
CA PRO A 505 -93.40 37.33 105.43
C PRO A 505 -92.58 36.38 104.54
N PRO A 506 -93.10 35.99 103.35
CA PRO A 506 -92.36 35.20 102.38
C PRO A 506 -91.08 35.91 101.94
N GLN A 507 -89.96 35.18 101.83
CA GLN A 507 -88.68 35.74 101.40
C GLN A 507 -88.31 35.25 99.99
N PRO A 508 -88.22 36.16 98.98
CA PRO A 508 -87.64 35.81 97.69
C PRO A 508 -86.13 35.56 97.85
N LYS A 509 -85.65 34.54 97.14
CA LYS A 509 -84.26 34.13 97.06
C LYS A 509 -83.87 34.02 95.59
N GLU A 510 -82.71 34.54 95.26
CA GLU A 510 -82.10 34.44 93.94
C GLU A 510 -80.68 33.90 94.08
N LEU A 511 -80.26 33.06 93.13
CA LEU A 511 -78.91 32.51 93.07
C LEU A 511 -78.48 32.34 91.62
N ASP A 512 -77.40 33.01 91.24
CA ASP A 512 -76.71 32.73 89.98
C ASP A 512 -75.80 31.52 90.16
N VAL A 513 -76.06 30.48 89.38
CA VAL A 513 -75.21 29.29 89.31
C VAL A 513 -74.48 29.28 87.97
N PRO A 514 -73.22 29.75 87.92
CA PRO A 514 -72.41 29.60 86.72
C PRO A 514 -72.08 28.12 86.53
N VAL A 515 -72.43 27.59 85.36
CA VAL A 515 -72.03 26.24 84.94
C VAL A 515 -71.03 26.38 83.81
N GLU A 516 -69.81 25.92 84.09
CA GLU A 516 -68.76 25.75 83.10
C GLU A 516 -68.49 24.25 82.96
N LYS A 517 -68.67 23.73 81.75
CA LYS A 517 -68.31 22.35 81.44
C LYS A 517 -67.30 22.31 80.29
N PRO A 518 -66.16 21.61 80.46
CA PRO A 518 -65.26 21.34 79.35
C PRO A 518 -65.89 20.28 78.44
N MET A 519 -66.09 20.62 77.17
CA MET A 519 -66.61 19.71 76.16
C MET A 519 -65.48 19.27 75.23
N GLN A 520 -65.35 17.96 75.01
CA GLN A 520 -64.37 17.42 74.09
C GLN A 520 -64.93 17.37 72.68
N VAL A 521 -64.23 18.00 71.75
CA VAL A 521 -64.54 17.94 70.33
C VAL A 521 -63.38 17.27 69.61
N ILE A 522 -63.65 16.12 68.99
CA ILE A 522 -62.64 15.34 68.27
C ILE A 522 -62.80 15.60 66.77
N ARG A 523 -61.69 15.95 66.11
CA ARG A 523 -61.60 16.12 64.66
C ARG A 523 -60.57 15.15 64.10
N GLN A 524 -61.03 14.24 63.25
CA GLN A 524 -60.13 13.31 62.56
C GLN A 524 -59.31 14.06 61.52
N TYR A 525 -58.11 13.58 61.24
CA TYR A 525 -57.27 14.08 60.17
C TYR A 525 -56.66 12.92 59.37
N SER A 526 -56.43 13.13 58.08
CA SER A 526 -55.74 12.20 57.18
C SER A 526 -54.89 12.97 56.17
N TYR A 527 -53.61 12.65 56.08
CA TYR A 527 -52.69 13.21 55.10
C TYR A 527 -51.73 12.14 54.58
N TRP A 528 -51.05 12.40 53.47
CA TRP A 528 -50.07 11.50 52.88
C TRP A 528 -48.66 12.03 53.08
N GLN A 529 -47.78 11.12 53.49
CA GLN A 529 -46.38 11.39 53.76
C GLN A 529 -45.50 10.50 52.88
N ILE A 530 -44.33 11.01 52.52
CA ILE A 530 -43.30 10.29 51.77
C ILE A 530 -42.56 9.37 52.74
N ASP A 531 -42.75 8.07 52.55
CA ASP A 531 -42.03 7.04 53.29
C ASP A 531 -40.74 6.63 52.56
N ASN A 532 -40.75 6.63 51.22
CA ASN A 532 -39.57 6.52 50.34
C ASN A 532 -39.87 7.14 48.96
N LEU A 533 -38.88 7.79 48.35
CA LEU A 533 -38.95 8.33 46.99
C LEU A 533 -37.56 8.31 46.35
N GLU A 534 -37.43 7.53 45.29
CA GLU A 534 -36.22 7.37 44.51
C GLU A 534 -36.53 7.52 43.02
N VAL A 535 -35.84 8.42 42.34
CA VAL A 535 -35.89 8.64 40.89
C VAL A 535 -34.46 8.72 40.37
N TYR A 536 -34.24 8.07 39.23
CA TYR A 536 -32.93 7.95 38.62
C TYR A 536 -32.93 8.44 37.18
N GLN A 537 -31.95 9.26 36.82
CA GLN A 537 -31.68 9.64 35.44
C GLN A 537 -30.73 8.63 34.79
N LEU A 538 -30.82 8.52 33.46
CA LEU A 538 -29.83 7.78 32.69
C LEU A 538 -28.50 8.54 32.70
N ASP A 539 -27.42 7.86 33.08
CA ASP A 539 -26.09 8.47 33.21
C ASP A 539 -25.18 8.11 32.02
N GLN A 540 -24.90 6.83 31.81
CA GLN A 540 -24.07 6.34 30.70
C GLN A 540 -24.23 4.84 30.49
N ALA A 541 -23.73 4.32 29.37
CA ALA A 541 -23.52 2.89 29.17
C ALA A 541 -22.10 2.61 28.67
N THR A 542 -21.51 1.50 29.07
CA THR A 542 -20.21 1.03 28.56
C THR A 542 -20.38 -0.25 27.76
N ILE A 543 -19.59 -0.38 26.70
CA ILE A 543 -19.47 -1.59 25.87
C ILE A 543 -17.99 -1.97 25.78
N SER A 544 -17.67 -3.24 26.02
CA SER A 544 -16.32 -3.78 25.97
C SER A 544 -16.24 -4.94 24.97
N ASN A 545 -15.22 -4.92 24.10
CA ASN A 545 -14.93 -6.00 23.15
C ASN A 545 -13.46 -5.92 22.70
N TYR A 546 -12.90 -7.05 22.26
CA TYR A 546 -11.57 -7.12 21.62
C TYR A 546 -11.42 -6.15 20.42
N ALA A 547 -12.43 -6.09 19.55
CA ALA A 547 -12.40 -5.32 18.30
C ALA A 547 -12.30 -3.80 18.52
N ILE A 548 -12.65 -3.30 19.71
CA ILE A 548 -12.48 -1.89 20.10
C ILE A 548 -11.22 -1.68 20.96
N GLY A 549 -10.23 -2.58 20.86
CA GLY A 549 -8.95 -2.49 21.58
C GLY A 549 -8.20 -1.16 21.38
N GLY A 550 -8.36 -0.53 20.20
CA GLY A 550 -7.82 0.83 19.94
C GLY A 550 -8.39 1.94 20.82
N TYR A 551 -9.53 1.69 21.45
CA TYR A 551 -10.19 2.57 22.40
C TYR A 551 -9.95 2.12 23.84
N GLY A 552 -8.91 1.32 24.10
CA GLY A 552 -8.65 0.73 25.42
C GLY A 552 -9.55 -0.48 25.75
N GLY A 553 -10.22 -1.06 24.74
CA GLY A 553 -11.07 -2.25 24.89
C GLY A 553 -12.44 -2.00 25.48
N THR A 554 -12.77 -0.75 25.84
CA THR A 554 -14.08 -0.33 26.34
C THR A 554 -14.42 1.05 25.80
N VAL A 555 -15.64 1.23 25.33
CA VAL A 555 -16.21 2.52 24.92
C VAL A 555 -17.33 2.93 25.85
N THR A 556 -17.41 4.22 26.18
CA THR A 556 -18.46 4.80 27.02
C THR A 556 -19.40 5.64 26.17
N LEU A 557 -20.66 5.24 26.12
CA LEU A 557 -21.77 5.93 25.49
C LEU A 557 -22.39 6.90 26.50
N THR A 558 -22.29 8.20 26.21
CA THR A 558 -22.97 9.25 27.00
C THR A 558 -24.30 9.63 26.33
N PRO A 559 -25.38 9.87 27.11
CA PRO A 559 -26.68 10.23 26.58
C PRO A 559 -26.64 11.51 25.73
N ASN A 560 -26.98 11.41 24.45
CA ASN A 560 -27.12 12.54 23.53
C ASN A 560 -28.59 12.84 23.23
N GLY A 561 -28.99 14.11 23.25
CA GLY A 561 -30.39 14.50 23.04
C GLY A 561 -31.36 13.97 24.09
N TYR A 562 -30.85 13.56 25.26
CA TYR A 562 -31.62 13.09 26.40
C TYR A 562 -32.02 14.26 27.31
N THR A 563 -33.28 14.31 27.73
CA THR A 563 -33.74 15.24 28.75
C THR A 563 -33.94 14.47 30.07
N PRO A 564 -33.12 14.74 31.10
CA PRO A 564 -33.28 14.07 32.39
C PRO A 564 -34.62 14.35 33.06
N PRO A 565 -35.18 13.40 33.83
CA PRO A 565 -36.33 13.66 34.67
C PRO A 565 -36.00 14.71 35.73
N THR A 566 -37.01 15.51 36.11
CA THR A 566 -36.90 16.48 37.19
C THR A 566 -37.80 16.08 38.35
N LEU A 567 -37.28 16.25 39.56
CA LEU A 567 -37.99 15.93 40.78
C LEU A 567 -37.88 17.10 41.76
N GLN A 568 -39.03 17.52 42.28
CA GLN A 568 -39.11 18.41 43.43
C GLN A 568 -39.92 17.72 44.51
N SER A 569 -39.34 17.59 45.70
CA SER A 569 -40.03 17.02 46.84
C SER A 569 -39.82 17.87 48.09
N ALA A 570 -40.76 17.76 49.02
CA ALA A 570 -40.60 18.26 50.37
C ALA A 570 -41.27 17.25 51.31
N ASN A 571 -40.56 16.86 52.36
CA ASN A 571 -41.02 15.92 53.37
C ASN A 571 -40.81 16.51 54.76
N ASP A 572 -41.81 16.37 55.63
CA ASP A 572 -41.67 16.57 57.07
C ASP A 572 -42.24 15.35 57.80
N ASP A 573 -41.58 14.91 58.87
CA ASP A 573 -42.05 13.77 59.66
C ASP A 573 -42.92 14.20 60.84
N ALA A 574 -42.92 15.49 61.17
CA ALA A 574 -43.68 16.04 62.28
C ALA A 574 -45.16 16.22 61.89
N VAL A 575 -46.05 15.59 62.66
CA VAL A 575 -47.51 15.76 62.50
C VAL A 575 -47.97 17.23 62.54
N THR A 576 -47.25 18.09 63.26
CA THR A 576 -47.52 19.54 63.37
C THR A 576 -47.20 20.32 62.10
N ALA A 577 -46.42 19.77 61.17
CA ALA A 577 -46.18 20.32 59.84
C ALA A 577 -47.33 20.01 58.86
N HIS A 578 -48.09 18.95 59.13
CA HIS A 578 -49.16 18.43 58.27
C HIS A 578 -50.56 18.73 58.77
N VAL A 579 -50.72 19.00 60.07
CA VAL A 579 -52.02 19.24 60.69
C VAL A 579 -51.98 20.59 61.38
N LYS A 580 -52.78 21.53 60.88
CA LYS A 580 -53.03 22.83 61.49
C LYS A 580 -54.42 22.83 62.12
N PRO A 581 -54.50 22.80 63.47
CA PRO A 581 -55.77 22.88 64.16
C PRO A 581 -56.56 24.13 63.78
N ALA A 582 -57.86 23.99 63.55
CA ALA A 582 -58.77 25.12 63.44
C ALA A 582 -58.73 25.98 64.72
N PRO A 583 -58.79 27.32 64.59
CA PRO A 583 -58.94 28.19 65.75
C PRO A 583 -60.28 27.90 66.43
N CYS A 584 -60.26 27.85 67.76
CA CYS A 584 -61.45 27.68 68.57
C CYS A 584 -61.45 28.70 69.71
N LYS A 585 -62.62 29.06 70.20
CA LYS A 585 -62.81 29.98 71.34
C LYS A 585 -63.78 29.36 72.35
N GLU A 586 -63.75 29.87 73.57
CA GLU A 586 -64.76 29.53 74.58
C GLU A 586 -66.15 29.99 74.13
N ILE A 587 -67.17 29.21 74.48
CA ILE A 587 -68.56 29.49 74.09
C ILE A 587 -69.33 29.92 75.34
N ASN A 588 -69.92 31.12 75.30
CA ASN A 588 -70.82 31.59 76.33
C ASN A 588 -72.26 31.58 75.79
N LEU A 589 -73.12 30.77 76.40
CA LEU A 589 -74.54 30.62 76.02
C LEU A 589 -75.45 31.64 76.73
N GLY A 590 -74.88 32.58 77.49
CA GLY A 590 -75.61 33.63 78.20
C GLY A 590 -76.24 33.17 79.51
N THR A 591 -77.17 33.99 80.02
CA THR A 591 -77.90 33.73 81.26
C THR A 591 -79.30 33.22 80.96
N GLU A 592 -79.71 32.13 81.59
CA GLU A 592 -81.09 31.61 81.52
C GLU A 592 -81.74 31.59 82.90
N THR A 593 -82.93 32.18 83.02
CA THR A 593 -83.67 32.21 84.28
C THR A 593 -84.44 30.92 84.52
N LYS A 594 -84.28 30.30 85.69
CA LYS A 594 -84.98 29.07 86.10
C LYS A 594 -85.80 29.34 87.37
N PRO A 595 -87.15 29.41 87.29
CA PRO A 595 -88.00 29.62 88.45
C PRO A 595 -88.27 28.30 89.21
N GLY A 596 -88.19 28.32 90.54
CA GLY A 596 -88.35 27.14 91.42
C GLY A 596 -89.56 27.16 92.35
N GLY A 597 -90.43 28.16 92.28
CA GLY A 597 -91.61 28.23 93.14
C GLY A 597 -91.23 28.41 94.62
N ASP A 598 -91.47 27.39 95.44
CA ASP A 598 -91.25 27.39 96.90
C ASP A 598 -89.91 26.76 97.36
N SER A 599 -89.11 26.23 96.43
CA SER A 599 -87.78 25.65 96.71
C SER A 599 -86.77 25.96 95.61
N GLU A 600 -85.46 25.85 95.89
CA GLU A 600 -84.43 26.10 94.87
C GLU A 600 -84.58 25.08 93.71
N PRO A 601 -84.72 25.54 92.46
CA PRO A 601 -84.84 24.63 91.32
C PRO A 601 -83.50 23.92 91.05
N PRO A 602 -83.52 22.65 90.61
CA PRO A 602 -82.31 21.95 90.23
C PRO A 602 -81.65 22.64 89.03
N THR A 603 -80.31 22.69 89.02
CA THR A 603 -79.56 23.22 87.86
C THR A 603 -79.76 22.25 86.68
N PRO A 604 -80.23 22.70 85.50
CA PRO A 604 -80.40 21.83 84.34
C PRO A 604 -79.10 21.16 83.91
N ASP A 605 -79.14 19.85 83.63
CA ASP A 605 -78.02 19.15 83.00
C ASP A 605 -78.19 19.12 81.48
N GLU A 606 -77.67 20.16 80.83
CA GLU A 606 -77.77 20.33 79.38
C GLU A 606 -76.50 19.88 78.64
N THR A 607 -75.84 18.82 79.13
CA THR A 607 -74.59 18.31 78.54
C THR A 607 -74.71 18.10 77.02
N SER A 608 -75.82 17.56 76.52
CA SER A 608 -76.05 17.38 75.07
C SER A 608 -76.15 18.70 74.29
N LEU A 609 -76.74 19.75 74.88
CA LEU A 609 -76.79 21.08 74.27
C LEU A 609 -75.39 21.70 74.23
N PHE A 610 -74.64 21.61 75.33
CA PHE A 610 -73.29 22.17 75.43
C PHE A 610 -72.34 21.45 74.46
N GLN A 611 -72.45 20.13 74.33
CA GLN A 611 -71.71 19.34 73.34
C GLN A 611 -72.06 19.78 71.91
N SER A 612 -73.35 19.92 71.55
CA SER A 612 -73.74 20.34 70.20
C SER A 612 -73.23 21.73 69.82
N LYS A 613 -73.12 22.64 70.81
CA LYS A 613 -72.57 23.99 70.61
C LYS A 613 -71.05 23.98 70.48
N ALA A 614 -70.35 23.19 71.30
CA ALA A 614 -68.92 22.97 71.16
C ALA A 614 -68.57 22.37 69.79
N GLU A 615 -69.34 21.39 69.31
CA GLU A 615 -69.15 20.76 68.01
C GLU A 615 -69.40 21.71 66.83
N ALA A 616 -70.33 22.66 66.95
CA ALA A 616 -70.59 23.66 65.91
C ALA A 616 -69.52 24.76 65.83
N GLU A 617 -68.79 25.01 66.92
CA GLU A 617 -67.77 26.07 67.00
C GLU A 617 -66.43 25.65 66.38
N VAL A 618 -66.01 24.40 66.60
CA VAL A 618 -64.73 23.91 66.10
C VAL A 618 -64.89 23.43 64.66
N LYS A 619 -64.30 24.16 63.71
CA LYS A 619 -64.23 23.73 62.30
C LYS A 619 -63.32 22.51 62.14
N GLU A 620 -63.34 21.91 60.96
CA GLU A 620 -62.39 20.84 60.61
C GLU A 620 -60.95 21.37 60.63
N ASN A 621 -59.98 20.50 60.99
CA ASN A 621 -58.57 20.86 60.92
C ASN A 621 -58.13 21.00 59.48
N THR A 622 -57.19 21.91 59.22
CA THR A 622 -56.54 21.97 57.93
C THR A 622 -55.39 20.98 57.89
N VAL A 623 -55.33 20.15 56.87
CA VAL A 623 -54.28 19.16 56.61
C VAL A 623 -53.58 19.41 55.28
N ASN A 624 -52.31 19.05 55.18
CA ASN A 624 -51.54 19.11 53.95
C ASN A 624 -50.70 17.84 53.78
N ASN A 625 -50.62 17.33 52.55
CA ASN A 625 -49.66 16.28 52.25
C ASN A 625 -48.23 16.84 52.24
N ASP A 626 -47.27 15.93 52.15
CA ASP A 626 -45.97 16.24 51.56
C ASP A 626 -46.11 16.73 50.10
N LYS A 627 -45.00 17.22 49.54
CA LYS A 627 -44.95 17.70 48.15
C LYS A 627 -44.17 16.74 47.28
N VAL A 628 -44.72 16.38 46.13
CA VAL A 628 -43.99 15.73 45.03
C VAL A 628 -44.44 16.31 43.70
N VAL A 629 -43.51 16.88 42.95
CA VAL A 629 -43.70 17.32 41.56
C VAL A 629 -42.67 16.61 40.69
N PHE A 630 -43.15 15.84 39.71
CA PHE A 630 -42.31 15.07 38.78
C PHE A 630 -42.53 15.59 37.36
N ASN A 631 -41.46 15.99 36.68
CA ASN A 631 -41.53 16.58 35.33
C ASN A 631 -42.56 17.72 35.21
N GLY A 632 -42.66 18.56 36.24
CA GLY A 632 -43.62 19.66 36.33
C GLY A 632 -45.05 19.27 36.69
N ALA A 633 -45.40 17.98 36.73
CA ALA A 633 -46.72 17.49 37.15
C ALA A 633 -46.75 17.21 38.66
N THR A 634 -47.77 17.73 39.36
CA THR A 634 -47.97 17.47 40.78
C THR A 634 -48.43 16.03 41.00
N VAL A 635 -47.59 15.22 41.63
CA VAL A 635 -47.89 13.84 42.04
C VAL A 635 -48.48 13.82 43.45
N MET A 636 -47.98 14.69 44.33
CA MET A 636 -48.50 14.87 45.69
C MET A 636 -48.62 16.36 45.98
N ASP A 637 -49.86 16.81 46.19
CA ASP A 637 -50.20 18.22 46.37
C ASP A 637 -50.19 18.61 47.85
N PRO A 638 -49.33 19.57 48.27
CA PRO A 638 -49.27 20.07 49.65
C PRO A 638 -50.32 21.15 49.94
N ALA A 639 -51.25 21.43 49.03
CA ALA A 639 -52.31 22.42 49.26
C ALA A 639 -53.10 22.10 50.55
N PRO A 640 -53.34 23.10 51.43
CA PRO A 640 -54.10 22.89 52.65
C PRO A 640 -55.57 22.53 52.35
N MET A 641 -56.08 21.46 52.96
CA MET A 641 -57.44 20.93 52.79
C MET A 641 -58.09 20.64 54.14
N ASP A 642 -59.42 20.73 54.22
CA ASP A 642 -60.13 20.40 55.46
C ASP A 642 -60.20 18.87 55.67
N LYS A 643 -59.83 18.40 56.86
CA LYS A 643 -59.93 17.02 57.37
C LYS A 643 -59.10 15.96 56.63
N THR A 644 -59.17 15.87 55.32
CA THR A 644 -58.53 14.82 54.51
C THR A 644 -57.85 15.42 53.30
N ALA A 645 -56.54 15.26 53.23
CA ALA A 645 -55.75 15.75 52.10
C ALA A 645 -55.94 14.85 50.86
N PRO A 646 -55.69 15.37 49.64
CA PRO A 646 -55.92 14.63 48.40
C PRO A 646 -55.07 13.37 48.32
N ARG A 647 -55.60 12.31 47.71
CA ARG A 647 -54.84 11.07 47.47
C ARG A 647 -53.72 11.34 46.45
N PRO A 648 -52.46 10.96 46.71
CA PRO A 648 -51.36 11.11 45.77
C PRO A 648 -51.59 10.31 44.49
N GLY A 649 -51.07 10.84 43.38
CA GLY A 649 -50.95 10.12 42.12
C GLY A 649 -49.75 9.16 42.10
N THR A 650 -49.49 8.62 40.92
CA THR A 650 -48.33 7.76 40.64
C THR A 650 -47.36 8.47 39.72
N ILE A 651 -46.07 8.19 39.87
CA ILE A 651 -45.08 8.59 38.85
C ILE A 651 -45.39 7.81 37.55
N PRO A 652 -45.42 8.48 36.38
CA PRO A 652 -45.64 7.81 35.10
C PRO A 652 -44.63 6.67 34.85
N GLN A 653 -45.02 5.67 34.07
CA GLN A 653 -44.10 4.60 33.67
C GLN A 653 -43.08 5.14 32.64
N PRO A 654 -41.78 4.83 32.77
CA PRO A 654 -40.76 5.28 31.83
C PRO A 654 -40.88 4.59 30.47
N GLY A 655 -40.77 5.37 29.39
CA GLY A 655 -40.58 4.86 28.03
C GLY A 655 -39.13 4.51 27.73
N MET A 656 -38.90 3.82 26.61
CA MET A 656 -37.54 3.60 26.08
C MET A 656 -36.94 4.92 25.57
N ILE A 657 -35.63 5.09 25.72
CA ILE A 657 -34.89 6.18 25.09
C ILE A 657 -34.95 6.08 23.55
N GLY A 658 -34.70 7.19 22.86
CA GLY A 658 -34.57 7.19 21.40
C GLY A 658 -33.29 6.47 20.93
N ASP A 659 -33.31 5.99 19.68
CA ASP A 659 -32.24 5.14 19.12
C ASP A 659 -30.84 5.78 19.09
N ASN A 660 -30.77 7.11 19.18
CA ASN A 660 -29.51 7.88 19.13
C ASN A 660 -29.03 8.35 20.51
N VAL A 661 -29.76 8.03 21.58
CA VAL A 661 -29.43 8.55 22.91
C VAL A 661 -28.13 7.92 23.42
N LEU A 662 -28.02 6.60 23.41
CA LEU A 662 -26.78 5.89 23.71
C LEU A 662 -26.27 5.21 22.44
N TYR A 663 -25.66 6.02 21.57
CA TYR A 663 -25.17 5.61 20.26
C TYR A 663 -23.81 6.25 19.98
N GLN A 664 -22.86 5.44 19.51
CA GLN A 664 -21.59 5.90 19.00
C GLN A 664 -21.17 5.05 17.82
N ASN A 665 -20.72 5.70 16.75
CA ASN A 665 -20.22 5.07 15.54
C ASN A 665 -18.77 5.45 15.26
N ARG A 666 -18.22 5.02 14.11
CA ARG A 666 -16.82 5.20 13.74
C ARG A 666 -15.85 4.65 14.78
N LEU A 667 -16.19 3.48 15.32
CA LEU A 667 -15.33 2.72 16.21
C LEU A 667 -14.42 1.83 15.35
N THR A 668 -13.34 2.40 14.82
CA THR A 668 -12.43 1.73 13.88
C THR A 668 -11.69 0.58 14.57
N ILE A 669 -11.76 -0.60 13.97
CA ILE A 669 -11.00 -1.77 14.40
C ILE A 669 -9.53 -1.56 14.04
N GLN A 670 -8.64 -1.51 15.03
CA GLN A 670 -7.22 -1.27 14.80
C GLN A 670 -6.58 -2.39 13.97
N ASN A 671 -5.75 -2.00 12.99
CA ASN A 671 -5.00 -2.94 12.15
C ASN A 671 -3.92 -3.75 12.89
N THR A 672 -3.67 -3.47 14.17
CA THR A 672 -2.79 -4.29 15.02
C THR A 672 -3.50 -5.49 15.64
N LEU A 673 -4.83 -5.57 15.55
CA LEU A 673 -5.62 -6.65 16.11
C LEU A 673 -5.61 -7.85 15.16
N VAL A 674 -4.95 -8.94 15.59
CA VAL A 674 -4.93 -10.20 14.85
C VAL A 674 -6.33 -10.78 14.69
N ASN A 675 -6.53 -11.54 13.60
CA ASN A 675 -7.72 -12.35 13.39
C ASN A 675 -8.09 -13.15 14.66
N LYS A 676 -9.33 -12.98 15.14
CA LYS A 676 -9.84 -13.68 16.31
C LYS A 676 -11.35 -13.88 16.25
N ALA A 677 -11.79 -15.12 16.36
CA ALA A 677 -13.21 -15.50 16.28
C ALA A 677 -13.96 -15.23 17.60
N ASP A 678 -15.25 -14.94 17.47
CA ASP A 678 -16.25 -14.98 18.55
C ASP A 678 -15.85 -14.22 19.82
N GLN A 679 -15.24 -13.04 19.66
CA GLN A 679 -14.85 -12.24 20.81
C GLN A 679 -16.09 -11.71 21.53
N PRO A 680 -16.26 -12.02 22.83
CA PRO A 680 -17.49 -11.68 23.55
C PRO A 680 -17.60 -10.17 23.73
N THR A 681 -18.82 -9.67 23.61
CA THR A 681 -19.14 -8.28 23.95
C THR A 681 -19.87 -8.24 25.28
N THR A 682 -19.38 -7.40 26.19
CA THR A 682 -20.02 -7.15 27.50
C THR A 682 -20.37 -5.68 27.63
N GLY A 683 -21.33 -5.35 28.50
CA GLY A 683 -21.64 -3.96 28.79
C GLY A 683 -22.32 -3.75 30.12
N GLU A 684 -22.32 -2.51 30.59
CA GLU A 684 -22.99 -2.05 31.80
C GLU A 684 -23.71 -0.74 31.50
N ILE A 685 -24.89 -0.53 32.10
CA ILE A 685 -25.61 0.75 32.06
C ILE A 685 -25.73 1.30 33.47
N ALA A 686 -25.49 2.60 33.62
CA ALA A 686 -25.54 3.33 34.88
C ALA A 686 -26.71 4.33 34.89
N TYR A 687 -27.38 4.39 36.04
CA TYR A 687 -28.44 5.33 36.34
C TYR A 687 -28.10 6.10 37.62
N GLY A 688 -28.02 7.43 37.51
CA GLY A 688 -27.67 8.33 38.62
C GLY A 688 -28.91 8.74 39.41
N LEU A 689 -28.82 8.75 40.73
CA LEU A 689 -29.90 9.21 41.61
C LEU A 689 -30.02 10.75 41.53
N ILE A 690 -31.19 11.28 41.18
CA ILE A 690 -31.36 12.74 41.01
C ILE A 690 -31.58 13.48 42.35
N PRO A 691 -31.38 14.81 42.43
CA PRO A 691 -31.77 15.58 43.60
C PRO A 691 -33.28 15.52 43.88
N GLY A 692 -33.68 15.58 45.15
CA GLY A 692 -35.09 15.52 45.56
C GLY A 692 -35.60 14.13 45.97
N ASN A 693 -34.70 13.16 46.13
CA ASN A 693 -35.04 11.85 46.69
C ASN A 693 -35.16 11.91 48.22
N ILE A 694 -36.06 11.10 48.79
CA ILE A 694 -36.40 11.11 50.22
C ILE A 694 -36.27 9.69 50.77
N LYS A 695 -35.48 9.56 51.85
CA LYS A 695 -35.33 8.32 52.64
C LYS A 695 -34.92 7.08 51.80
N GLY A 696 -33.86 7.21 51.00
CA GLY A 696 -33.25 6.07 50.31
C GLY A 696 -32.46 6.43 49.05
N GLY A 697 -31.91 5.40 48.40
CA GLY A 697 -31.24 5.46 47.10
C GLY A 697 -29.71 5.53 47.12
N ARG A 698 -29.11 4.94 46.07
CA ARG A 698 -27.75 5.17 45.55
C ARG A 698 -27.78 4.91 44.05
N ASP A 699 -26.79 5.39 43.30
CA ASP A 699 -26.68 5.13 41.86
C ASP A 699 -26.77 3.62 41.55
N GLN A 700 -27.45 3.29 40.46
CA GLN A 700 -27.74 1.93 40.06
C GLN A 700 -26.94 1.55 38.82
N LYS A 701 -26.49 0.29 38.77
CA LYS A 701 -25.75 -0.28 37.64
C LYS A 701 -26.35 -1.61 37.26
N PHE A 702 -26.50 -1.86 35.97
CA PHE A 702 -27.07 -3.08 35.43
C PHE A 702 -26.21 -3.62 34.30
N SER A 703 -25.95 -4.93 34.30
CA SER A 703 -25.26 -5.58 33.19
C SER A 703 -26.16 -5.68 31.97
N ILE A 704 -25.61 -5.45 30.79
CA ILE A 704 -26.29 -5.59 29.51
C ILE A 704 -26.07 -7.02 29.00
N GLN A 705 -27.13 -7.82 28.99
CA GLN A 705 -27.07 -9.22 28.59
C GLN A 705 -27.33 -9.39 27.09
N GLY A 706 -26.75 -10.44 26.49
CA GLY A 706 -27.08 -10.87 25.12
C GLY A 706 -26.55 -9.98 24.00
N ILE A 707 -25.47 -9.22 24.22
CA ILE A 707 -24.82 -8.47 23.14
C ILE A 707 -24.09 -9.47 22.21
N ASN A 708 -24.16 -9.24 20.91
CA ASN A 708 -23.52 -10.10 19.91
C ASN A 708 -21.99 -10.16 20.07
N SER A 709 -21.37 -11.28 19.70
CA SER A 709 -19.91 -11.39 19.57
C SER A 709 -19.42 -10.65 18.32
N VAL A 710 -18.10 -10.40 18.27
CA VAL A 710 -17.40 -9.86 17.10
C VAL A 710 -16.25 -10.79 16.72
N THR A 711 -16.22 -11.18 15.45
CA THR A 711 -15.15 -11.95 14.83
C THR A 711 -14.31 -11.02 13.96
N VAL A 712 -13.06 -10.77 14.36
CA VAL A 712 -12.11 -9.99 13.55
C VAL A 712 -11.49 -10.92 12.51
N HIS A 713 -11.66 -10.61 11.24
CA HIS A 713 -11.11 -11.39 10.14
C HIS A 713 -10.72 -10.51 8.94
N THR A 714 -9.43 -10.19 8.85
CA THR A 714 -8.87 -9.35 7.79
C THR A 714 -8.50 -10.21 6.57
N PRO A 715 -9.15 -10.00 5.41
CA PRO A 715 -9.00 -10.85 4.24
C PRO A 715 -7.83 -10.42 3.35
N VAL A 716 -7.10 -11.41 2.84
CA VAL A 716 -6.15 -11.29 1.74
C VAL A 716 -6.36 -12.45 0.77
N VAL A 717 -6.08 -12.19 -0.51
CA VAL A 717 -6.17 -13.15 -1.60
C VAL A 717 -4.87 -13.13 -2.41
N ASN A 718 -4.60 -14.22 -3.14
CA ASN A 718 -3.44 -14.38 -3.99
C ASN A 718 -3.80 -15.26 -5.18
N TYR A 719 -4.06 -14.61 -6.32
CA TYR A 719 -4.35 -15.26 -7.60
C TYR A 719 -3.30 -14.83 -8.61
N ALA A 720 -2.05 -15.12 -8.29
CA ALA A 720 -0.93 -14.62 -9.07
C ALA A 720 -0.86 -15.32 -10.44
N SER A 721 -0.32 -14.62 -11.44
CA SER A 721 -0.09 -15.20 -12.76
C SER A 721 1.19 -14.66 -13.37
N VAL A 722 1.80 -15.45 -14.24
CA VAL A 722 3.01 -15.10 -14.98
C VAL A 722 2.72 -15.18 -16.47
N SER A 723 3.12 -14.17 -17.24
CA SER A 723 2.94 -14.14 -18.69
C SER A 723 3.61 -15.34 -19.36
N ASP A 724 2.98 -15.85 -20.40
CA ASP A 724 3.45 -16.99 -21.18
C ASP A 724 3.95 -16.54 -22.56
N ASP A 725 5.25 -16.67 -22.83
CA ASP A 725 5.90 -16.22 -24.06
C ASP A 725 5.94 -17.32 -25.14
N GLN A 726 4.76 -17.88 -25.44
CA GLN A 726 4.58 -18.91 -26.47
C GLN A 726 5.16 -18.55 -27.85
N PRO A 727 5.07 -17.30 -28.35
CA PRO A 727 5.59 -16.94 -29.68
C PRO A 727 7.09 -17.15 -29.87
N HIS A 728 7.84 -17.29 -28.77
CA HIS A 728 9.29 -17.49 -28.75
C HIS A 728 9.69 -18.89 -28.23
N ASN A 729 8.72 -19.79 -28.03
CA ASN A 729 8.95 -21.13 -27.50
C ASN A 729 9.30 -22.14 -28.61
N GLN A 730 10.60 -22.48 -28.71
CA GLN A 730 11.15 -23.39 -29.74
C GLN A 730 11.12 -24.88 -29.36
N LYS A 731 10.49 -25.26 -28.25
CA LYS A 731 10.50 -26.66 -27.78
C LYS A 731 9.85 -27.61 -28.79
N THR A 732 10.44 -28.78 -28.97
CA THR A 732 9.81 -29.89 -29.74
C THR A 732 8.49 -30.33 -29.10
N VAL A 733 8.43 -30.36 -27.77
CA VAL A 733 7.24 -30.67 -26.97
C VAL A 733 7.09 -29.60 -25.89
N PRO A 734 6.30 -28.54 -26.15
CA PRO A 734 5.99 -27.50 -25.17
C PRO A 734 5.15 -28.05 -24.00
N ASP A 735 5.37 -27.56 -22.79
CA ASP A 735 4.52 -27.86 -21.62
C ASP A 735 3.31 -26.90 -21.58
N PRO A 736 2.07 -27.40 -21.76
CA PRO A 736 0.87 -26.55 -21.74
C PRO A 736 0.44 -26.14 -20.33
N THR A 737 1.08 -26.66 -19.28
CA THR A 737 0.73 -26.41 -17.87
C THR A 737 1.59 -25.37 -17.19
N SER A 738 2.64 -24.89 -17.86
CA SER A 738 3.62 -23.93 -17.35
C SER A 738 3.70 -22.73 -18.30
N SER A 739 3.84 -21.51 -17.75
CA SER A 739 4.15 -20.34 -18.59
C SER A 739 5.59 -20.45 -19.11
N ALA A 740 5.79 -20.24 -20.41
CA ALA A 740 7.10 -20.21 -21.03
C ALA A 740 7.83 -18.89 -20.71
N LEU A 741 9.00 -19.00 -20.09
CA LEU A 741 9.91 -17.89 -19.84
C LEU A 741 11.17 -18.07 -20.70
N ILE A 742 11.45 -17.12 -21.57
CA ILE A 742 12.56 -17.22 -22.52
C ILE A 742 13.78 -16.45 -22.01
N LEU A 743 14.96 -17.07 -22.08
CA LEU A 743 16.21 -16.44 -21.68
C LEU A 743 16.47 -15.14 -22.46
N GLU A 744 16.92 -14.11 -21.75
CA GLU A 744 17.15 -12.74 -22.25
C GLU A 744 15.89 -11.99 -22.71
N ARG A 745 14.73 -12.35 -22.15
CA ARG A 745 13.48 -11.66 -22.45
C ARG A 745 12.75 -11.21 -21.18
N PRO A 746 11.99 -10.11 -21.27
CA PRO A 746 11.16 -9.68 -20.16
C PRO A 746 9.93 -10.57 -20.03
N PHE A 747 9.41 -10.69 -18.81
CA PHE A 747 8.13 -11.34 -18.52
C PHE A 747 7.36 -10.55 -17.47
N ILE A 748 6.04 -10.67 -17.48
CA ILE A 748 5.13 -9.94 -16.61
C ILE A 748 4.64 -10.86 -15.51
N VAL A 749 4.79 -10.41 -14.28
CA VAL A 749 4.18 -11.00 -13.09
C VAL A 749 2.98 -10.15 -12.69
N ARG A 750 1.82 -10.78 -12.53
CA ARG A 750 0.60 -10.14 -12.04
C ARG A 750 0.26 -10.69 -10.65
N ILE A 751 0.14 -9.80 -9.67
CA ILE A 751 -0.30 -10.12 -8.30
C ILE A 751 -1.54 -9.27 -7.99
N PRO A 752 -2.76 -9.77 -8.29
CA PRO A 752 -3.99 -9.04 -8.06
C PRO A 752 -4.31 -8.95 -6.56
N THR A 753 -4.95 -7.86 -6.16
CA THR A 753 -5.56 -7.69 -4.83
C THR A 753 -7.03 -8.09 -4.81
N ALA A 754 -7.58 -8.41 -5.98
CA ALA A 754 -8.95 -8.84 -6.16
C ALA A 754 -9.04 -10.34 -6.45
N GLY A 755 -10.11 -10.96 -5.96
CA GLY A 755 -10.40 -12.37 -6.20
C GLY A 755 -11.43 -12.90 -5.22
N GLN A 756 -11.76 -14.19 -5.35
CA GLN A 756 -12.69 -14.86 -4.46
C GLN A 756 -12.08 -15.07 -3.06
N HIS A 757 -12.83 -14.73 -2.02
CA HIS A 757 -12.53 -15.10 -0.63
C HIS A 757 -13.68 -15.99 -0.10
N LEU A 758 -14.15 -15.78 1.13
CA LEU A 758 -15.33 -16.45 1.68
C LEU A 758 -16.59 -16.11 0.89
N ASP A 759 -17.57 -17.02 0.87
CA ASP A 759 -18.84 -16.82 0.17
C ASP A 759 -19.62 -15.62 0.72
N ALA A 760 -20.01 -14.68 -0.16
CA ALA A 760 -20.65 -13.44 0.24
C ALA A 760 -22.06 -13.63 0.84
N THR A 761 -22.72 -14.76 0.56
CA THR A 761 -24.05 -15.07 1.13
C THR A 761 -23.93 -15.42 2.61
N SER A 762 -22.87 -16.15 2.97
CA SER A 762 -22.60 -16.57 4.35
C SER A 762 -21.73 -15.57 5.13
N TYR A 763 -20.92 -14.80 4.43
CA TYR A 763 -20.01 -13.77 4.96
C TYR A 763 -20.23 -12.45 4.19
N PRO A 764 -21.27 -11.69 4.52
CA PRO A 764 -21.52 -10.39 3.90
C PRO A 764 -20.29 -9.49 3.96
N GLY A 765 -20.01 -8.79 2.87
CA GLY A 765 -18.82 -7.96 2.74
C GLY A 765 -17.55 -8.71 2.35
N TYR A 766 -17.57 -10.04 2.23
CA TYR A 766 -16.54 -10.85 1.56
C TYR A 766 -17.01 -11.21 0.13
N GLY A 767 -16.48 -12.29 -0.46
CA GLY A 767 -16.78 -12.73 -1.83
C GLY A 767 -15.68 -12.44 -2.85
N ASN A 768 -16.07 -12.39 -4.13
CA ASN A 768 -15.18 -12.00 -5.23
C ASN A 768 -15.14 -10.48 -5.41
N ARG A 769 -14.09 -9.84 -4.91
CA ARG A 769 -13.90 -8.38 -4.98
C ARG A 769 -12.45 -7.98 -4.73
N ASP A 770 -12.19 -6.68 -4.76
CA ASP A 770 -10.90 -6.11 -4.36
C ASP A 770 -10.74 -6.02 -2.84
N TYR A 771 -9.57 -6.44 -2.36
CA TYR A 771 -9.17 -6.45 -0.96
C TYR A 771 -7.92 -5.59 -0.69
N ALA A 772 -7.45 -4.79 -1.66
CA ALA A 772 -6.24 -3.96 -1.53
C ALA A 772 -6.15 -3.19 -0.20
N LYS A 773 -7.28 -2.67 0.30
CA LYS A 773 -7.41 -1.96 1.58
C LYS A 773 -6.77 -2.71 2.76
N TYR A 774 -6.79 -4.04 2.76
CA TYR A 774 -6.39 -4.88 3.89
C TYR A 774 -5.00 -5.51 3.73
N PHE A 775 -4.26 -5.14 2.69
CA PHE A 775 -2.93 -5.69 2.43
C PHE A 775 -1.89 -4.85 3.14
N ARG A 776 -0.99 -5.50 3.88
CA ARG A 776 0.27 -4.88 4.33
C ARG A 776 1.23 -4.76 3.17
N ILE A 777 1.44 -5.88 2.47
CA ILE A 777 2.48 -6.02 1.45
C ILE A 777 2.23 -7.25 0.58
N LYS A 778 2.71 -7.19 -0.66
CA LYS A 778 2.73 -8.32 -1.60
C LYS A 778 4.19 -8.73 -1.81
N GLN A 779 4.46 -10.02 -1.86
CA GLN A 779 5.82 -10.52 -2.02
C GLN A 779 5.89 -11.62 -3.06
N ILE A 780 6.98 -11.63 -3.81
CA ILE A 780 7.34 -12.67 -4.78
C ILE A 780 8.74 -13.20 -4.49
N ARG A 781 8.95 -14.50 -4.70
CA ARG A 781 10.25 -15.15 -4.63
C ARG A 781 10.47 -16.05 -5.84
N PHE A 782 11.51 -15.73 -6.61
CA PHE A 782 11.91 -16.52 -7.76
C PHE A 782 12.88 -17.64 -7.33
N PRO A 783 12.76 -18.86 -7.87
CA PRO A 783 13.73 -19.93 -7.63
C PRO A 783 15.01 -19.77 -8.49
N PHE A 784 15.06 -18.76 -9.34
CA PHE A 784 16.17 -18.40 -10.22
C PHE A 784 16.44 -16.89 -10.15
N ASP A 785 17.57 -16.46 -10.70
CA ASP A 785 17.96 -15.06 -10.77
C ASP A 785 17.08 -14.25 -11.72
N VAL A 786 16.77 -13.01 -11.35
CA VAL A 786 16.06 -12.06 -12.23
C VAL A 786 16.65 -10.66 -12.10
N TYR A 787 16.33 -9.81 -13.07
CA TYR A 787 16.47 -8.36 -12.93
C TYR A 787 15.10 -7.68 -12.88
N ASN A 788 15.06 -6.46 -12.35
CA ASN A 788 13.96 -5.54 -12.61
C ASN A 788 13.91 -5.13 -14.11
N ALA A 789 12.83 -4.47 -14.50
CA ALA A 789 12.51 -4.16 -15.90
C ALA A 789 13.64 -3.44 -16.68
N ASP A 790 14.31 -2.47 -16.06
CA ASP A 790 15.38 -1.67 -16.67
C ASP A 790 16.78 -2.27 -16.49
N ARG A 791 16.88 -3.46 -15.87
CA ARG A 791 18.12 -4.17 -15.57
C ARG A 791 19.08 -3.41 -14.64
N SER A 792 18.58 -2.42 -13.89
CA SER A 792 19.39 -1.66 -12.92
C SER A 792 19.58 -2.40 -11.60
N GLN A 793 18.68 -3.32 -11.26
CA GLN A 793 18.69 -4.08 -10.00
C GLN A 793 18.69 -5.58 -10.26
N PHE A 794 19.76 -6.24 -9.80
CA PHE A 794 19.86 -7.69 -9.74
C PHE A 794 19.14 -8.24 -8.51
N ILE A 795 18.32 -9.28 -8.70
CA ILE A 795 17.59 -9.98 -7.65
C ILE A 795 18.06 -11.45 -7.67
N PRO A 796 18.90 -11.87 -6.70
CA PRO A 796 19.35 -13.25 -6.61
C PRO A 796 18.19 -14.22 -6.36
N ALA A 797 18.33 -15.45 -6.87
CA ALA A 797 17.41 -16.53 -6.58
C ALA A 797 17.10 -16.68 -5.08
N LYS A 798 15.86 -17.09 -4.77
CA LYS A 798 15.33 -17.34 -3.43
C LYS A 798 15.27 -16.10 -2.52
N THR A 799 15.21 -14.91 -3.11
CA THR A 799 15.02 -13.64 -2.40
C THR A 799 13.57 -13.19 -2.46
N TRP A 800 12.98 -12.80 -1.33
CA TRP A 800 11.68 -12.15 -1.30
C TRP A 800 11.79 -10.70 -1.76
N VAL A 801 10.94 -10.31 -2.70
CA VAL A 801 10.86 -8.96 -3.25
C VAL A 801 9.49 -8.39 -2.94
N ASP A 802 9.48 -7.17 -2.40
CA ASP A 802 8.27 -6.44 -2.07
C ASP A 802 7.70 -5.74 -3.31
N ILE A 803 6.41 -5.95 -3.56
CA ILE A 803 5.66 -5.30 -4.63
C ILE A 803 4.64 -4.36 -4.00
N PRO A 804 4.58 -3.07 -4.40
CA PRO A 804 3.56 -2.15 -3.91
C PRO A 804 2.14 -2.71 -4.09
N VAL A 805 1.28 -2.53 -3.09
CA VAL A 805 -0.09 -3.11 -3.09
C VAL A 805 -0.87 -2.72 -4.34
N ASN A 806 -0.81 -1.44 -4.73
CA ASN A 806 -1.52 -0.89 -5.89
C ASN A 806 -0.87 -1.24 -7.25
N GLN A 807 0.32 -1.83 -7.26
CA GLN A 807 1.00 -2.25 -8.49
C GLN A 807 0.62 -3.71 -8.81
N LEU A 808 -0.35 -3.89 -9.70
CA LEU A 808 -0.84 -5.23 -10.04
C LEU A 808 0.12 -6.01 -10.94
N ASP A 809 0.73 -5.34 -11.92
CA ASP A 809 1.65 -5.93 -12.89
C ASP A 809 3.08 -5.42 -12.67
N THR A 810 4.06 -6.33 -12.74
CA THR A 810 5.48 -6.02 -12.59
C THR A 810 6.26 -6.73 -13.67
N VAL A 811 7.12 -6.00 -14.38
CA VAL A 811 8.01 -6.56 -15.41
C VAL A 811 9.33 -6.96 -14.79
N PHE A 812 9.76 -8.20 -15.03
CA PHE A 812 11.07 -8.71 -14.69
C PHE A 812 11.81 -9.12 -15.97
N TYR A 813 13.13 -9.23 -15.90
CA TYR A 813 13.96 -9.64 -17.02
C TYR A 813 14.78 -10.88 -16.65
N LEU A 814 14.74 -11.90 -17.52
CA LEU A 814 15.39 -13.18 -17.28
C LEU A 814 16.85 -13.18 -17.80
N PRO A 815 17.86 -13.32 -16.93
CA PRO A 815 19.27 -13.40 -17.34
C PRO A 815 19.58 -14.69 -18.11
N VAL A 816 20.57 -14.63 -19.01
CA VAL A 816 20.94 -15.77 -19.88
C VAL A 816 21.56 -16.96 -19.14
N TRP A 817 22.18 -16.73 -17.97
CA TRP A 817 22.86 -17.77 -17.19
C TRP A 817 21.94 -18.60 -16.31
N VAL A 818 20.64 -18.30 -16.29
CA VAL A 818 19.66 -19.15 -15.61
C VAL A 818 19.60 -20.50 -16.32
N ASP A 819 19.59 -21.58 -15.54
CA ASP A 819 19.44 -22.92 -16.09
C ASP A 819 18.03 -23.12 -16.68
N GLU A 820 17.96 -23.81 -17.82
CA GLU A 820 16.68 -24.23 -18.39
C GLU A 820 16.03 -25.31 -17.52
N GLY A 821 14.71 -25.25 -17.35
CA GLY A 821 13.98 -26.24 -16.57
C GLY A 821 12.61 -25.78 -16.08
N HIS A 822 11.94 -26.66 -15.34
CA HIS A 822 10.67 -26.36 -14.69
C HIS A 822 10.89 -25.78 -13.29
N TYR A 823 10.17 -24.70 -13.01
CA TYR A 823 10.27 -23.94 -11.77
C TYR A 823 8.88 -23.62 -11.22
N ARG A 824 8.83 -23.29 -9.93
CA ARG A 824 7.64 -22.73 -9.28
C ARG A 824 8.02 -21.40 -8.65
N ILE A 825 7.39 -20.33 -9.10
CA ILE A 825 7.54 -19.00 -8.51
C ILE A 825 6.58 -18.92 -7.32
N GLU A 826 7.08 -18.46 -6.18
CA GLU A 826 6.31 -18.39 -4.94
C GLU A 826 5.82 -16.97 -4.69
N PHE A 827 4.58 -16.86 -4.24
CA PHE A 827 3.90 -15.61 -3.96
C PHE A 827 3.33 -15.65 -2.56
N ARG A 828 3.34 -14.51 -1.87
CA ARG A 828 2.55 -14.35 -0.66
C ARG A 828 2.09 -12.92 -0.47
N ASN A 829 0.82 -12.80 -0.08
CA ASN A 829 0.17 -11.53 0.20
C ASN A 829 -0.19 -11.49 1.68
N ILE A 830 0.31 -10.49 2.39
CA ILE A 830 0.27 -10.44 3.85
C ILE A 830 -0.77 -9.41 4.28
N ALA A 831 -1.69 -9.81 5.16
CA ALA A 831 -2.71 -8.92 5.72
C ALA A 831 -2.09 -7.82 6.59
N GLU A 832 -2.72 -6.64 6.64
CA GLU A 832 -2.29 -5.51 7.48
C GLU A 832 -2.15 -5.87 8.96
N ASN A 833 -3.00 -6.80 9.44
CA ASN A 833 -3.02 -7.28 10.81
C ASN A 833 -2.24 -8.58 11.04
N ALA A 834 -1.40 -8.98 10.09
CA ALA A 834 -0.57 -10.15 10.26
C ALA A 834 0.43 -9.94 11.42
N PRO A 835 0.50 -10.84 12.41
CA PRO A 835 1.51 -10.81 13.46
C PRO A 835 2.93 -10.98 12.87
N SER A 836 3.97 -10.85 13.70
CA SER A 836 5.36 -11.10 13.29
C SER A 836 5.60 -12.55 12.87
N THR A 837 4.94 -13.49 13.54
CA THR A 837 4.89 -14.92 13.20
C THR A 837 3.52 -15.27 12.63
N PHE A 838 3.46 -15.65 11.37
CA PHE A 838 2.20 -15.96 10.68
C PHE A 838 2.27 -17.33 9.99
N THR A 839 1.09 -17.82 9.60
CA THR A 839 0.94 -19.00 8.74
C THR A 839 0.23 -18.60 7.44
N GLU A 840 0.46 -19.39 6.40
CA GLU A 840 0.01 -19.12 5.04
C GLU A 840 -1.08 -20.11 4.62
N GLN A 841 -2.00 -19.67 3.76
CA GLN A 841 -3.02 -20.51 3.14
C GLN A 841 -3.02 -20.28 1.63
N GLN A 842 -3.18 -21.35 0.85
CA GLN A 842 -3.30 -21.28 -0.61
C GLN A 842 -4.50 -20.40 -1.02
N ASP A 843 -4.29 -19.53 -2.01
CA ASP A 843 -5.22 -18.62 -2.70
C ASP A 843 -5.86 -17.51 -1.85
N ALA A 844 -6.30 -17.81 -0.63
CA ALA A 844 -6.97 -16.86 0.24
C ALA A 844 -6.89 -17.33 1.70
N ASN A 845 -6.76 -16.39 2.64
CA ASN A 845 -6.73 -16.70 4.07
C ASN A 845 -8.14 -16.97 4.65
N THR A 846 -8.92 -17.87 4.03
CA THR A 846 -10.31 -18.16 4.45
C THR A 846 -10.43 -18.79 5.83
N ASN A 847 -9.37 -19.46 6.31
CA ASN A 847 -9.29 -19.90 7.71
C ASN A 847 -8.63 -18.81 8.55
N LEU A 848 -9.33 -18.42 9.61
CA LEU A 848 -9.03 -17.32 10.51
C LEU A 848 -7.67 -17.43 11.21
N THR A 849 -7.07 -18.64 11.26
CA THR A 849 -5.71 -18.85 11.78
C THR A 849 -4.61 -18.29 10.88
N HIS A 850 -4.91 -18.04 9.61
CA HIS A 850 -3.95 -17.56 8.61
C HIS A 850 -4.11 -16.06 8.38
N HIS A 851 -2.98 -15.38 8.16
CA HIS A 851 -2.92 -13.94 7.85
C HIS A 851 -2.29 -13.67 6.49
N VAL A 852 -1.97 -14.74 5.76
CA VAL A 852 -1.25 -14.68 4.50
C VAL A 852 -1.93 -15.59 3.49
N ALA A 853 -2.18 -15.07 2.30
CA ALA A 853 -2.57 -15.84 1.14
C ALA A 853 -1.33 -16.15 0.29
N ALA A 854 -1.02 -17.41 0.08
CA ALA A 854 0.12 -17.88 -0.70
C ALA A 854 -0.35 -18.49 -2.03
N ASP A 855 0.53 -18.45 -3.01
CA ASP A 855 0.31 -19.10 -4.30
C ASP A 855 1.65 -19.53 -4.92
N THR A 856 1.60 -20.50 -5.83
CA THR A 856 2.76 -20.93 -6.60
C THR A 856 2.41 -21.12 -8.07
N VAL A 857 3.10 -20.40 -8.96
CA VAL A 857 2.86 -20.47 -10.40
C VAL A 857 3.95 -21.30 -11.07
N PRO A 858 3.60 -22.38 -11.81
CA PRO A 858 4.55 -23.16 -12.60
C PRO A 858 5.03 -22.39 -13.83
N VAL A 859 6.33 -22.43 -14.09
CA VAL A 859 6.97 -21.83 -15.28
C VAL A 859 8.04 -22.76 -15.83
N GLU A 860 8.27 -22.71 -17.15
CA GLU A 860 9.39 -23.39 -17.80
C GLU A 860 10.36 -22.33 -18.35
N VAL A 861 11.61 -22.36 -17.90
CA VAL A 861 12.69 -21.54 -18.47
C VAL A 861 13.28 -22.25 -19.67
N ILE A 862 13.29 -21.57 -20.82
CA ILE A 862 13.61 -22.14 -22.13
C ILE A 862 14.69 -21.30 -22.82
N GLY A 863 15.67 -21.99 -23.39
CA GLY A 863 16.72 -21.43 -24.24
C GLY A 863 16.24 -21.07 -25.65
N ARG A 864 17.17 -20.75 -26.54
CA ARG A 864 16.87 -20.44 -27.96
C ARG A 864 17.92 -20.99 -28.90
N LEU A 865 17.52 -21.28 -30.13
CA LEU A 865 18.33 -21.66 -31.28
C LEU A 865 18.09 -20.63 -32.40
N TYR A 866 19.11 -19.90 -32.84
CA TYR A 866 18.92 -18.68 -33.63
C TYR A 866 20.14 -18.27 -34.44
N ASP A 867 20.02 -17.17 -35.20
CA ASP A 867 21.11 -16.54 -35.94
C ASP A 867 21.80 -17.46 -36.97
N PHE A 868 21.08 -18.37 -37.62
CA PHE A 868 21.65 -19.16 -38.71
C PHE A 868 22.01 -18.25 -39.89
N HIS A 869 23.26 -18.35 -40.36
CA HIS A 869 23.75 -17.58 -41.50
C HIS A 869 24.94 -18.24 -42.20
N VAL A 870 25.08 -17.99 -43.50
CA VAL A 870 26.25 -18.42 -44.29
C VAL A 870 27.34 -17.35 -44.20
N THR A 871 28.50 -17.74 -43.67
CA THR A 871 29.65 -16.87 -43.41
C THR A 871 30.70 -16.87 -44.49
N ASP A 872 30.73 -17.89 -45.35
CA ASP A 872 31.65 -17.94 -46.49
C ASP A 872 31.21 -18.99 -47.51
N ILE A 873 31.69 -18.85 -48.76
CA ILE A 873 31.50 -19.82 -49.83
C ILE A 873 32.83 -20.02 -50.54
N THR A 874 33.30 -21.27 -50.63
CA THR A 874 34.64 -21.57 -51.18
C THR A 874 34.71 -21.55 -52.71
N ASP A 875 33.62 -21.24 -53.39
CA ASP A 875 33.57 -21.03 -54.84
C ASP A 875 34.23 -19.69 -55.16
N TYR A 876 35.22 -19.69 -56.07
CA TYR A 876 36.00 -18.50 -56.41
C TYR A 876 35.14 -17.34 -56.93
N ASN A 877 33.96 -17.62 -57.49
CA ASN A 877 33.03 -16.56 -57.92
C ASN A 877 32.48 -15.75 -56.75
N TRP A 878 32.51 -16.28 -55.52
CA TRP A 878 31.96 -15.67 -54.32
C TRP A 878 33.05 -15.14 -53.37
N GLU A 879 34.33 -15.41 -53.65
CA GLU A 879 35.43 -15.08 -52.74
C GLU A 879 35.49 -13.58 -52.43
N ASN A 880 35.26 -12.72 -53.42
CA ASN A 880 35.26 -11.25 -53.25
C ASN A 880 34.08 -10.70 -52.44
N VAL A 881 33.05 -11.52 -52.16
CA VAL A 881 31.94 -11.14 -51.29
C VAL A 881 32.36 -11.23 -49.83
N PHE A 882 33.07 -12.31 -49.49
CA PHE A 882 33.44 -12.63 -48.10
C PHE A 882 34.87 -12.22 -47.74
N ARG A 883 35.75 -12.01 -48.73
CA ARG A 883 37.17 -11.67 -48.53
C ARG A 883 37.51 -10.32 -49.12
N LYS A 884 38.29 -9.54 -48.36
CA LYS A 884 38.74 -8.20 -48.80
C LYS A 884 39.64 -8.27 -50.04
N GLN A 885 40.35 -9.38 -50.22
CA GLN A 885 41.23 -9.65 -51.35
C GLN A 885 41.17 -11.14 -51.70
N LEU A 886 41.29 -11.49 -52.98
CA LEU A 886 41.35 -12.88 -53.43
C LEU A 886 42.53 -13.60 -52.76
N GLY A 887 42.31 -14.82 -52.27
CA GLY A 887 43.27 -15.61 -51.51
C GLY A 887 43.47 -15.19 -50.05
N SER A 888 42.98 -14.02 -49.62
CA SER A 888 43.15 -13.54 -48.23
C SER A 888 42.25 -14.29 -47.24
N SER A 889 42.69 -14.42 -45.99
CA SER A 889 41.84 -14.87 -44.87
C SER A 889 41.01 -13.73 -44.27
N GLU A 890 41.35 -12.48 -44.56
CA GLU A 890 40.69 -11.32 -43.93
C GLU A 890 39.24 -11.17 -44.43
N PRO A 891 38.24 -11.25 -43.54
CA PRO A 891 36.84 -11.21 -43.94
C PRO A 891 36.37 -9.78 -44.24
N THR A 892 35.39 -9.63 -45.14
CA THR A 892 34.68 -8.35 -45.38
C THR A 892 33.71 -7.99 -44.25
N GLY A 893 33.33 -8.98 -43.44
CA GLY A 893 32.26 -8.88 -42.44
C GLY A 893 30.85 -9.15 -43.02
N MET A 894 30.75 -9.43 -44.32
CA MET A 894 29.48 -9.76 -44.96
C MET A 894 29.12 -11.22 -44.74
N SER A 895 27.83 -11.49 -44.49
CA SER A 895 27.27 -12.84 -44.39
C SER A 895 25.82 -12.85 -44.87
N TYR A 896 25.32 -14.03 -45.24
CA TYR A 896 23.93 -14.21 -45.69
C TYR A 896 23.09 -14.75 -44.54
N TRP A 897 22.28 -13.87 -43.94
CA TRP A 897 21.43 -14.18 -42.79
C TRP A 897 20.11 -14.82 -43.19
N THR A 898 19.50 -15.58 -42.30
CA THR A 898 18.14 -16.12 -42.49
C THR A 898 17.14 -15.07 -42.99
N GLY A 899 17.20 -13.84 -42.48
CA GLY A 899 16.43 -12.72 -43.03
C GLY A 899 16.94 -11.38 -42.55
N LEU A 900 16.07 -10.36 -42.56
CA LEU A 900 16.39 -8.99 -42.18
C LEU A 900 16.21 -8.71 -40.68
N ASN A 901 15.67 -9.67 -39.93
CA ASN A 901 15.36 -9.51 -38.52
C ASN A 901 16.34 -10.30 -37.64
N SER A 902 16.45 -9.86 -36.39
CA SER A 902 17.15 -10.48 -35.28
C SER A 902 16.32 -11.62 -34.69
N ILE A 903 16.85 -12.28 -33.67
CA ILE A 903 16.25 -13.45 -32.99
C ILE A 903 14.77 -13.25 -32.58
N ASP A 904 14.39 -12.03 -32.21
CA ASP A 904 13.05 -11.70 -31.69
C ASP A 904 12.21 -10.86 -32.67
N GLY A 905 12.65 -10.76 -33.94
CA GLY A 905 11.90 -10.06 -34.99
C GLY A 905 12.25 -8.58 -35.20
N ASP A 906 13.07 -7.98 -34.33
CA ASP A 906 13.57 -6.61 -34.53
C ASP A 906 14.54 -6.52 -35.74
N PRO A 907 14.64 -5.38 -36.44
CA PRO A 907 15.58 -5.24 -37.56
C PRO A 907 17.04 -5.54 -37.17
N ARG A 908 17.70 -6.42 -37.91
CA ARG A 908 19.12 -6.81 -37.68
C ARG A 908 20.11 -5.81 -38.27
N GLY A 909 19.69 -5.07 -39.31
CA GLY A 909 20.51 -4.05 -39.97
C GLY A 909 21.27 -4.53 -41.22
N ASN A 910 21.19 -5.81 -41.58
CA ASN A 910 21.60 -6.27 -42.92
C ASN A 910 20.58 -5.83 -43.98
N LEU A 911 21.01 -5.81 -45.25
CA LEU A 911 20.19 -5.44 -46.40
C LEU A 911 20.25 -6.53 -47.47
N ALA A 912 19.26 -6.58 -48.35
CA ALA A 912 19.38 -7.36 -49.59
C ALA A 912 20.62 -6.90 -50.38
N PRO A 913 21.40 -7.81 -50.99
CA PRO A 913 21.10 -9.22 -51.20
C PRO A 913 21.60 -10.18 -50.08
N PHE A 914 22.06 -9.68 -48.93
CA PHE A 914 22.70 -10.45 -47.85
C PHE A 914 21.70 -11.21 -46.96
N VAL A 915 20.84 -11.98 -47.60
CA VAL A 915 19.82 -12.84 -46.98
C VAL A 915 19.81 -14.22 -47.63
N LEU A 916 19.37 -15.24 -46.89
CA LEU A 916 19.22 -16.60 -47.38
C LEU A 916 17.95 -16.77 -48.22
N PRO A 917 17.95 -17.74 -49.14
CA PRO A 917 19.08 -18.56 -49.56
C PRO A 917 20.08 -17.80 -50.43
N VAL A 918 21.30 -18.31 -50.54
CA VAL A 918 22.23 -17.87 -51.57
C VAL A 918 21.79 -18.44 -52.92
N HIS A 919 21.29 -17.58 -53.82
CA HIS A 919 20.73 -17.97 -55.10
C HIS A 919 21.18 -17.02 -56.24
N PRO A 920 20.86 -17.30 -57.52
CA PRO A 920 21.13 -16.36 -58.60
C PRO A 920 20.47 -15.00 -58.34
N GLY A 921 21.29 -13.96 -58.24
CA GLY A 921 20.86 -12.61 -57.85
C GLY A 921 21.31 -12.21 -56.45
N SER A 922 21.77 -13.15 -55.62
CA SER A 922 22.29 -12.87 -54.28
C SER A 922 23.71 -12.29 -54.28
N HIS A 923 24.41 -12.32 -55.41
CA HIS A 923 25.76 -11.76 -55.54
C HIS A 923 25.72 -10.23 -55.67
N PRO A 924 26.40 -9.46 -54.79
CA PRO A 924 26.29 -7.99 -54.75
C PRO A 924 26.97 -7.27 -55.94
N VAL A 925 27.92 -7.92 -56.60
CA VAL A 925 28.65 -7.32 -57.74
C VAL A 925 27.85 -7.42 -59.05
N GLN A 926 27.70 -6.29 -59.74
CA GLN A 926 27.05 -6.21 -61.04
C GLN A 926 27.74 -7.13 -62.08
N GLY A 927 26.94 -7.86 -62.85
CA GLY A 927 27.44 -8.88 -63.80
C GLY A 927 27.38 -10.32 -63.27
N PHE A 928 27.30 -10.51 -61.94
CA PHE A 928 27.24 -11.83 -61.31
C PHE A 928 25.81 -12.31 -61.02
N SER A 929 24.78 -11.57 -61.49
CA SER A 929 23.36 -11.82 -61.21
C SER A 929 22.79 -13.20 -61.59
N ASN A 930 23.50 -14.00 -62.39
CA ASN A 930 23.05 -15.33 -62.81
C ASN A 930 23.86 -16.48 -62.16
N ILE A 931 24.82 -16.14 -61.29
CA ILE A 931 25.74 -17.11 -60.68
C ILE A 931 25.07 -17.73 -59.45
N ALA A 932 25.14 -19.05 -59.37
CA ALA A 932 24.90 -19.85 -58.17
C ALA A 932 26.22 -20.53 -57.76
N VAL A 933 26.21 -21.28 -56.66
CA VAL A 933 27.41 -22.01 -56.22
C VAL A 933 27.61 -23.25 -57.11
N LYS A 934 28.83 -23.59 -57.54
CA LYS A 934 29.06 -24.85 -58.26
C LYS A 934 29.10 -26.04 -57.28
N THR A 935 28.62 -27.20 -57.73
CA THR A 935 28.70 -28.43 -56.94
C THR A 935 30.15 -28.75 -56.57
N GLY A 936 30.37 -29.35 -55.39
CA GLY A 936 31.72 -29.60 -54.86
C GLY A 936 32.34 -28.47 -54.03
N TYR A 937 31.89 -27.22 -54.15
CA TYR A 937 32.31 -26.15 -53.24
C TYR A 937 31.48 -26.11 -51.96
N HIS A 938 32.12 -25.74 -50.86
CA HIS A 938 31.51 -25.71 -49.53
C HIS A 938 30.97 -24.32 -49.21
N ILE A 939 29.79 -24.29 -48.60
CA ILE A 939 29.36 -23.17 -47.79
C ILE A 939 29.87 -23.36 -46.35
N LYS A 940 30.29 -22.28 -45.70
CA LYS A 940 30.57 -22.22 -44.27
C LYS A 940 29.46 -21.43 -43.61
N PHE A 941 29.03 -21.90 -42.45
CA PHE A 941 27.96 -21.28 -41.70
C PHE A 941 28.22 -21.40 -40.20
N ASP A 942 27.56 -20.55 -39.45
CA ASP A 942 27.38 -20.74 -38.02
C ASP A 942 25.97 -20.37 -37.59
N LEU A 943 25.65 -20.76 -36.36
CA LEU A 943 24.41 -20.44 -35.67
C LEU A 943 24.69 -20.38 -34.17
N LYS A 944 23.73 -19.87 -33.41
CA LYS A 944 23.85 -19.73 -31.97
C LYS A 944 22.79 -20.50 -31.21
N THR A 945 23.15 -20.91 -30.02
CA THR A 945 22.21 -21.35 -28.99
C THR A 945 22.40 -20.52 -27.73
N LYS A 946 21.34 -20.36 -26.94
CA LYS A 946 21.40 -19.87 -25.56
C LYS A 946 20.70 -20.85 -24.64
N GLY A 947 21.20 -20.97 -23.41
CA GLY A 947 20.73 -21.94 -22.42
C GLY A 947 21.72 -23.09 -22.19
N ASN A 948 21.21 -24.26 -21.84
CA ASN A 948 21.96 -25.42 -21.37
C ASN A 948 22.41 -26.31 -22.54
N MET A 949 23.05 -25.71 -23.54
CA MET A 949 23.62 -26.38 -24.72
C MET A 949 25.17 -26.40 -24.68
N PHE A 950 25.74 -26.37 -23.47
CA PHE A 950 27.17 -26.30 -23.21
C PHE A 950 27.77 -27.63 -22.69
N GLY A 951 26.99 -28.70 -22.58
CA GLY A 951 27.46 -30.04 -22.23
C GLY A 951 28.35 -30.68 -23.30
N LYS A 952 29.16 -31.66 -22.89
CA LYS A 952 30.15 -32.34 -23.75
C LYS A 952 29.50 -33.18 -24.87
N GLN A 953 28.28 -33.67 -24.64
CA GLN A 953 27.51 -34.48 -25.59
C GLN A 953 26.41 -33.68 -26.31
N ASP A 954 26.24 -32.40 -25.97
CA ASP A 954 25.29 -31.55 -26.67
C ASP A 954 25.72 -31.34 -28.12
N GLY A 955 24.73 -31.14 -28.98
CA GLY A 955 24.99 -30.95 -30.41
C GLY A 955 23.83 -30.28 -31.13
N VAL A 956 24.09 -29.93 -32.40
CA VAL A 956 23.06 -29.43 -33.30
C VAL A 956 22.94 -30.39 -34.48
N ARG A 957 21.76 -30.97 -34.66
CA ARG A 957 21.44 -31.82 -35.81
C ARG A 957 20.97 -30.98 -36.97
N ILE A 958 21.51 -31.27 -38.15
CA ILE A 958 21.08 -30.70 -39.42
C ILE A 958 20.70 -31.85 -40.34
N THR A 959 19.47 -31.82 -40.87
CA THR A 959 18.97 -32.82 -41.82
C THR A 959 18.70 -32.13 -43.17
N PRO A 960 19.60 -32.28 -44.16
CA PRO A 960 19.41 -31.73 -45.49
C PRO A 960 18.32 -32.44 -46.29
N THR A 961 17.55 -31.68 -47.07
CA THR A 961 16.69 -32.18 -48.14
C THR A 961 17.00 -31.45 -49.45
N PHE A 962 16.71 -32.09 -50.58
CA PHE A 962 17.15 -31.60 -51.89
C PHE A 962 15.98 -31.36 -52.82
N TYR A 963 16.01 -30.21 -53.49
CA TYR A 963 15.02 -29.84 -54.50
C TYR A 963 15.72 -29.43 -55.78
N PHE A 964 15.05 -29.62 -56.92
CA PHE A 964 15.46 -29.05 -58.19
C PHE A 964 14.53 -27.90 -58.56
N VAL A 965 15.11 -26.76 -58.93
CA VAL A 965 14.41 -25.58 -59.42
C VAL A 965 14.84 -25.32 -60.86
N SER A 966 13.90 -25.11 -61.77
CA SER A 966 14.22 -24.79 -63.17
C SER A 966 15.01 -23.49 -63.30
N LYS A 967 15.78 -23.35 -64.38
CA LYS A 967 16.68 -22.20 -64.62
C LYS A 967 15.98 -20.82 -64.58
N ASP A 968 14.70 -20.79 -64.90
CA ASP A 968 13.82 -19.61 -64.89
C ASP A 968 13.08 -19.39 -63.56
N GLY A 969 13.21 -20.32 -62.60
CA GLY A 969 12.52 -20.29 -61.31
C GLY A 969 11.06 -20.76 -61.36
N SER A 970 10.54 -21.21 -62.51
CA SER A 970 9.10 -21.49 -62.69
C SER A 970 8.62 -22.79 -62.05
N SER A 971 9.51 -23.73 -61.76
CA SER A 971 9.17 -25.04 -61.19
C SER A 971 10.09 -25.43 -60.04
N ARG A 972 9.54 -26.16 -59.06
CA ARG A 972 10.26 -26.77 -57.94
C ARG A 972 9.76 -28.20 -57.73
N GLN A 973 10.68 -29.15 -57.60
CA GLN A 973 10.37 -30.54 -57.26
C GLN A 973 11.41 -31.12 -56.31
N GLU A 974 11.01 -32.05 -55.45
CA GLU A 974 11.94 -32.79 -54.59
C GLU A 974 12.72 -33.82 -55.43
N VAL A 975 14.00 -34.01 -55.13
CA VAL A 975 14.90 -34.84 -55.96
C VAL A 975 15.76 -35.79 -55.14
N ASP A 976 16.12 -36.91 -55.77
CA ASP A 976 17.20 -37.78 -55.29
C ASP A 976 18.50 -37.37 -55.99
N LEU A 977 19.59 -37.32 -55.23
CA LEU A 977 20.92 -37.00 -55.73
C LEU A 977 21.80 -38.26 -55.71
N TYR A 978 22.54 -38.45 -56.80
CA TYR A 978 23.48 -39.57 -56.94
C TYR A 978 24.89 -39.06 -57.21
N TYR A 979 25.91 -39.79 -56.77
CA TYR A 979 27.31 -39.46 -57.01
C TYR A 979 28.15 -40.70 -57.30
N HIS A 980 29.45 -40.51 -57.53
CA HIS A 980 30.40 -41.59 -57.80
C HIS A 980 31.51 -41.60 -56.76
N ARG A 981 31.96 -42.81 -56.37
CA ARG A 981 33.09 -43.00 -55.46
C ARG A 981 34.01 -44.12 -55.98
N GLY A 982 35.20 -43.77 -56.46
CA GLY A 982 36.14 -44.76 -57.01
C GLY A 982 35.55 -45.50 -58.21
N GLN A 983 35.34 -46.81 -58.09
CA GLN A 983 34.65 -47.64 -59.09
C GLN A 983 33.13 -47.75 -58.87
N GLU A 984 32.63 -47.36 -57.69
CA GLU A 984 31.21 -47.35 -57.40
C GLU A 984 30.54 -46.19 -58.18
N ARG A 985 29.46 -46.51 -58.89
CA ARG A 985 28.71 -45.58 -59.73
C ARG A 985 27.30 -45.41 -59.18
N LEU A 986 26.75 -44.21 -59.37
CA LEU A 986 25.38 -43.82 -59.01
C LEU A 986 25.01 -44.26 -57.58
N ILE A 987 25.80 -43.83 -56.59
CA ILE A 987 25.45 -43.99 -55.17
C ILE A 987 24.42 -42.92 -54.82
N ARG A 988 23.23 -43.30 -54.37
CA ARG A 988 22.22 -42.34 -53.91
C ARG A 988 22.63 -41.77 -52.55
N ILE A 989 22.59 -40.45 -52.42
CA ILE A 989 22.78 -39.77 -51.12
C ILE A 989 21.73 -40.30 -50.12
N GLY A 990 22.17 -40.65 -48.91
CA GLY A 990 21.34 -41.25 -47.85
C GLY A 990 20.89 -42.69 -48.08
N SER A 991 21.43 -43.38 -49.10
CA SER A 991 21.29 -44.84 -49.19
C SER A 991 22.28 -45.56 -48.28
N ALA A 992 22.06 -46.86 -48.09
CA ALA A 992 23.02 -47.70 -47.37
C ALA A 992 24.43 -47.73 -48.02
N GLN A 993 24.54 -47.41 -49.32
CA GLN A 993 25.83 -47.33 -50.02
C GLN A 993 26.56 -45.99 -49.82
N ASP A 994 25.85 -44.94 -49.38
CA ASP A 994 26.43 -43.63 -49.08
C ASP A 994 27.24 -43.71 -47.78
N LEU A 995 28.55 -43.88 -47.91
CA LEU A 995 29.49 -44.01 -46.78
C LEU A 995 30.47 -42.83 -46.71
N GLU A 996 30.26 -41.77 -47.50
CA GLU A 996 31.21 -40.65 -47.56
C GLU A 996 31.14 -39.81 -46.28
N LYS A 997 32.28 -39.66 -45.60
CA LYS A 997 32.34 -38.93 -44.34
C LYS A 997 32.56 -37.44 -44.58
N ARG A 998 31.80 -36.60 -43.87
CA ARG A 998 31.94 -35.15 -43.87
C ARG A 998 32.67 -34.70 -42.61
N PHE A 999 33.56 -33.74 -42.76
CA PHE A 999 34.37 -33.21 -41.67
C PHE A 999 34.25 -31.68 -41.63
N VAL A 1000 34.48 -31.12 -40.44
CA VAL A 1000 34.62 -29.68 -40.20
C VAL A 1000 35.94 -29.43 -39.46
N VAL A 1001 36.63 -28.35 -39.78
CA VAL A 1001 37.74 -27.81 -38.99
C VAL A 1001 37.27 -26.51 -38.32
N LEU A 1002 37.36 -26.43 -36.99
CA LEU A 1002 36.88 -25.28 -36.21
C LEU A 1002 37.66 -24.01 -36.56
N ASN A 1003 38.99 -24.04 -36.44
CA ASN A 1003 39.85 -22.91 -36.78
C ASN A 1003 40.42 -23.05 -38.21
N SER A 1004 39.52 -23.14 -39.19
CA SER A 1004 39.93 -23.10 -40.60
C SER A 1004 40.19 -21.65 -41.04
N ARG A 1005 41.12 -21.46 -41.99
CA ARG A 1005 41.50 -20.14 -42.55
C ARG A 1005 40.32 -19.22 -42.89
N LEU A 1006 39.20 -19.79 -43.35
CA LEU A 1006 38.02 -19.05 -43.80
C LEU A 1006 36.94 -18.89 -42.72
N ARG A 1007 37.10 -19.43 -41.51
CA ARG A 1007 36.12 -19.22 -40.42
C ARG A 1007 36.43 -18.00 -39.57
N ASN A 1008 37.71 -17.65 -39.42
CA ASN A 1008 38.17 -16.53 -38.59
C ASN A 1008 37.56 -16.56 -37.18
N VAL A 1009 37.61 -17.73 -36.52
CA VAL A 1009 37.14 -17.87 -35.13
C VAL A 1009 38.04 -16.99 -34.25
N PRO A 1010 37.49 -16.07 -33.43
CA PRO A 1010 38.30 -15.23 -32.57
C PRO A 1010 39.11 -16.03 -31.54
N ASP A 1011 40.39 -15.68 -31.35
CA ASP A 1011 41.26 -16.34 -30.36
C ASP A 1011 40.72 -16.22 -28.93
N THR A 1012 40.06 -15.09 -28.62
CA THR A 1012 39.42 -14.87 -27.31
C THR A 1012 38.30 -15.88 -27.06
N GLU A 1013 37.50 -16.18 -28.08
CA GLU A 1013 36.39 -17.13 -28.03
C GLU A 1013 36.89 -18.58 -27.90
N LEU A 1014 37.99 -18.93 -28.58
CA LEU A 1014 38.67 -20.22 -28.37
C LEU A 1014 39.26 -20.32 -26.96
N GLY A 1015 39.88 -19.26 -26.46
CA GLY A 1015 40.44 -19.21 -25.10
C GLY A 1015 39.38 -19.36 -24.01
N ASP A 1016 38.24 -18.68 -24.14
CA ASP A 1016 37.13 -18.81 -23.20
C ASP A 1016 36.53 -20.22 -23.20
N THR A 1017 36.43 -20.84 -24.37
CA THR A 1017 35.99 -22.23 -24.51
C THR A 1017 36.98 -23.19 -23.86
N ALA A 1018 38.28 -23.01 -24.08
CA ALA A 1018 39.33 -23.81 -23.46
C ALA A 1018 39.28 -23.72 -21.92
N ARG A 1019 39.09 -22.51 -21.38
CA ARG A 1019 38.96 -22.29 -19.94
C ARG A 1019 37.80 -23.09 -19.35
N TYR A 1020 36.64 -23.03 -19.99
CA TYR A 1020 35.47 -23.78 -19.54
C TYR A 1020 35.70 -25.29 -19.59
N GLN A 1021 36.20 -25.81 -20.71
CA GLN A 1021 36.46 -27.24 -20.86
C GLN A 1021 37.47 -27.76 -19.83
N TYR A 1022 38.55 -27.01 -19.59
CA TYR A 1022 39.53 -27.35 -18.57
C TYR A 1022 38.90 -27.48 -17.18
N THR A 1023 38.08 -26.50 -16.81
CA THR A 1023 37.47 -26.42 -15.47
C THR A 1023 36.34 -27.42 -15.27
N TYR A 1024 35.47 -27.64 -16.26
CA TYR A 1024 34.20 -28.36 -16.09
C TYR A 1024 34.09 -29.67 -16.88
N GLU A 1025 34.85 -29.84 -17.97
CA GLU A 1025 34.73 -31.03 -18.83
C GLU A 1025 35.89 -32.03 -18.67
N LEU A 1026 37.06 -31.58 -18.22
CA LEU A 1026 38.17 -32.46 -17.87
C LEU A 1026 37.93 -33.12 -16.51
N THR A 1027 38.43 -34.34 -16.37
CA THR A 1027 38.56 -35.04 -15.09
C THR A 1027 39.69 -34.44 -14.25
N ASP A 1028 39.70 -34.72 -12.94
CA ASP A 1028 40.78 -34.28 -12.05
C ASP A 1028 42.16 -34.83 -12.51
N ASP A 1029 42.20 -36.08 -12.99
CA ASP A 1029 43.41 -36.71 -13.51
C ASP A 1029 43.93 -36.03 -14.78
N GLU A 1030 43.04 -35.60 -15.68
CA GLU A 1030 43.42 -34.86 -16.89
C GLU A 1030 43.94 -33.45 -16.55
N ARG A 1031 43.31 -32.75 -15.58
CA ARG A 1031 43.79 -31.45 -15.10
C ARG A 1031 45.16 -31.53 -14.42
N ASN A 1032 45.47 -32.64 -13.75
CA ASN A 1032 46.78 -32.84 -13.14
C ASN A 1032 47.92 -33.04 -14.16
N GLN A 1033 47.60 -33.33 -15.42
CA GLN A 1033 48.59 -33.59 -16.49
C GLN A 1033 48.98 -32.35 -17.30
N SER A 1034 48.21 -31.25 -17.26
CA SER A 1034 48.53 -30.02 -17.99
C SER A 1034 47.99 -28.79 -17.27
N SER A 1035 48.71 -27.67 -17.31
CA SER A 1035 48.16 -26.41 -16.79
C SER A 1035 47.05 -25.87 -17.69
N LEU A 1036 46.21 -24.97 -17.16
CA LEU A 1036 45.21 -24.26 -17.97
C LEU A 1036 45.84 -23.54 -19.17
N ALA A 1037 47.00 -22.88 -18.97
CA ALA A 1037 47.69 -22.16 -20.05
C ALA A 1037 48.14 -23.13 -21.16
N ASP A 1038 48.70 -24.29 -20.81
CA ASP A 1038 49.11 -25.30 -21.78
C ASP A 1038 47.89 -25.89 -22.52
N TYR A 1039 46.79 -26.11 -21.80
CA TYR A 1039 45.54 -26.58 -22.38
C TYR A 1039 44.96 -25.56 -23.38
N MET A 1040 44.98 -24.27 -23.04
CA MET A 1040 44.55 -23.20 -23.95
C MET A 1040 45.37 -23.17 -25.24
N VAL A 1041 46.71 -23.21 -25.13
CA VAL A 1041 47.60 -23.26 -26.31
C VAL A 1041 47.31 -24.51 -27.14
N LYS A 1042 47.18 -25.68 -26.51
CA LYS A 1042 46.85 -26.93 -27.20
C LYS A 1042 45.48 -26.88 -27.90
N LEU A 1043 44.48 -26.23 -27.29
CA LEU A 1043 43.18 -26.09 -27.93
C LEU A 1043 43.30 -25.19 -29.17
N VAL A 1044 43.86 -23.99 -29.00
CA VAL A 1044 43.95 -22.95 -30.03
C VAL A 1044 44.84 -23.41 -31.19
N ASP A 1045 46.08 -23.85 -30.94
CA ASP A 1045 47.07 -24.10 -31.99
C ASP A 1045 47.03 -25.51 -32.58
N GLN A 1046 46.39 -26.47 -31.91
CA GLN A 1046 46.39 -27.87 -32.34
C GLN A 1046 44.97 -28.41 -32.51
N THR A 1047 44.19 -28.47 -31.43
CA THR A 1047 42.90 -29.17 -31.40
C THR A 1047 41.89 -28.52 -32.35
N SER A 1048 41.82 -27.19 -32.36
CA SER A 1048 40.91 -26.43 -33.22
C SER A 1048 41.18 -26.59 -34.72
N HIS A 1049 42.41 -26.98 -35.10
CA HIS A 1049 42.83 -27.22 -36.48
C HIS A 1049 42.61 -28.68 -36.94
N GLN A 1050 42.13 -29.56 -36.06
CA GLN A 1050 41.86 -30.96 -36.41
C GLN A 1050 40.52 -31.14 -37.11
N LYS A 1051 40.44 -32.18 -37.97
CA LYS A 1051 39.19 -32.57 -38.62
C LYS A 1051 38.25 -33.24 -37.62
N THR A 1052 37.10 -32.62 -37.40
CA THR A 1052 35.98 -33.19 -36.65
C THR A 1052 35.02 -33.87 -37.61
N TRP A 1053 34.70 -35.15 -37.39
CA TRP A 1053 33.66 -35.83 -38.18
C TRP A 1053 32.27 -35.34 -37.78
N VAL A 1054 31.46 -34.93 -38.76
CA VAL A 1054 30.15 -34.32 -38.51
C VAL A 1054 28.99 -35.07 -39.16
N GLY A 1055 29.24 -36.16 -39.90
CA GLY A 1055 28.19 -36.96 -40.52
C GLY A 1055 28.44 -37.29 -41.98
N ARG A 1056 27.36 -37.29 -42.78
CA ARG A 1056 27.31 -37.61 -44.22
C ARG A 1056 26.59 -36.49 -44.99
N TYR A 1057 26.20 -36.72 -46.24
CA TYR A 1057 25.47 -35.72 -47.03
C TYR A 1057 23.99 -35.62 -46.65
N ASP A 1058 23.37 -36.68 -46.14
CA ASP A 1058 21.95 -36.74 -45.79
C ASP A 1058 21.65 -36.38 -44.33
N TRP A 1059 22.66 -36.30 -43.46
CA TRP A 1059 22.53 -35.83 -42.09
C TRP A 1059 23.88 -35.34 -41.54
N MET A 1060 23.81 -34.37 -40.62
CA MET A 1060 24.96 -33.87 -39.87
C MET A 1060 24.62 -33.65 -38.40
N ILE A 1061 25.61 -33.84 -37.53
CA ILE A 1061 25.58 -33.40 -36.14
C ILE A 1061 26.82 -32.53 -35.93
N LEU A 1062 26.62 -31.31 -35.43
CA LEU A 1062 27.68 -30.42 -34.98
C LEU A 1062 27.95 -30.72 -33.50
N PRO A 1063 29.04 -31.44 -33.14
CA PRO A 1063 29.36 -31.75 -31.75
C PRO A 1063 30.07 -30.60 -31.03
N ALA A 1064 30.21 -30.71 -29.71
CA ALA A 1064 30.89 -29.73 -28.86
C ALA A 1064 32.33 -29.37 -29.30
N SER A 1065 33.03 -30.24 -30.06
CA SER A 1065 34.39 -29.95 -30.55
C SER A 1065 34.46 -28.86 -31.63
N ILE A 1066 33.32 -28.50 -32.23
CA ILE A 1066 33.18 -27.38 -33.18
C ILE A 1066 32.20 -26.32 -32.65
N ARG A 1067 32.07 -26.26 -31.32
CA ARG A 1067 31.31 -25.27 -30.57
C ARG A 1067 32.27 -24.36 -29.80
N THR A 1068 31.88 -23.11 -29.64
CA THR A 1068 32.56 -22.14 -28.79
C THR A 1068 31.57 -21.48 -27.83
N LEU A 1069 32.08 -20.90 -26.75
CA LEU A 1069 31.30 -20.23 -25.70
C LEU A 1069 31.51 -18.71 -25.78
N ILE A 1070 30.42 -17.96 -25.89
CA ILE A 1070 30.43 -16.51 -26.23
C ILE A 1070 29.51 -15.66 -25.34
N GLY A 1071 29.11 -16.18 -24.18
CA GLY A 1071 28.26 -15.45 -23.25
C GLY A 1071 28.93 -14.22 -22.62
N PRO A 1072 28.18 -13.44 -21.83
CA PRO A 1072 28.71 -12.25 -21.18
C PRO A 1072 29.83 -12.60 -20.19
N LYS A 1073 30.79 -11.67 -20.06
CA LYS A 1073 31.94 -11.73 -19.15
C LYS A 1073 32.11 -10.46 -18.31
N THR A 1074 31.40 -9.40 -18.67
CA THR A 1074 31.36 -8.11 -17.99
C THR A 1074 29.95 -7.85 -17.48
N ASP A 1075 29.81 -6.93 -16.53
CA ASP A 1075 28.51 -6.54 -15.96
C ASP A 1075 27.75 -7.69 -15.31
N ILE A 1076 28.49 -8.70 -14.83
CA ILE A 1076 27.96 -9.86 -14.11
C ILE A 1076 27.89 -9.52 -12.61
N PRO A 1077 26.71 -9.68 -11.97
CA PRO A 1077 26.55 -9.43 -10.55
C PRO A 1077 27.46 -10.28 -9.67
N SER A 1078 27.82 -9.73 -8.50
CA SER A 1078 28.56 -10.49 -7.49
C SER A 1078 27.75 -11.72 -7.06
N GLY A 1079 28.40 -12.89 -7.05
CA GLY A 1079 27.78 -14.18 -6.73
C GLY A 1079 27.38 -15.02 -7.94
N VAL A 1080 27.33 -14.44 -9.14
CA VAL A 1080 27.09 -15.19 -10.39
C VAL A 1080 28.42 -15.69 -10.97
N SER A 1081 28.47 -16.96 -11.39
CA SER A 1081 29.67 -17.55 -12.03
C SER A 1081 29.88 -16.97 -13.43
N VAL A 1082 31.04 -16.33 -13.63
CA VAL A 1082 31.47 -15.81 -14.95
C VAL A 1082 31.57 -16.93 -15.98
N ASP A 1083 32.02 -18.12 -15.57
CA ASP A 1083 32.11 -19.26 -16.48
C ASP A 1083 30.74 -19.79 -16.89
N ARG A 1084 29.77 -19.84 -15.97
CA ARG A 1084 28.39 -20.23 -16.29
C ARG A 1084 27.72 -19.23 -17.22
N ALA A 1085 27.94 -17.93 -16.99
CA ALA A 1085 27.43 -16.87 -17.85
C ALA A 1085 28.06 -16.90 -19.25
N ASN A 1086 29.37 -17.07 -19.33
CA ASN A 1086 30.06 -17.26 -20.61
C ASN A 1086 29.58 -18.52 -21.35
N ALA A 1087 29.38 -19.61 -20.62
CA ALA A 1087 28.88 -20.86 -21.19
C ALA A 1087 27.43 -20.80 -21.62
N ALA A 1088 26.66 -19.78 -21.23
CA ALA A 1088 25.22 -19.70 -21.48
C ALA A 1088 24.83 -19.40 -22.94
N ILE A 1089 25.76 -18.87 -23.73
CA ILE A 1089 25.57 -18.63 -25.17
C ILE A 1089 26.67 -19.38 -25.90
N GLN A 1090 26.28 -20.19 -26.88
CA GLN A 1090 27.19 -20.99 -27.66
C GLN A 1090 27.06 -20.68 -29.14
N ARG A 1091 28.17 -20.76 -29.87
CA ARG A 1091 28.18 -20.69 -31.33
C ARG A 1091 28.64 -22.02 -31.89
N TRP A 1092 27.95 -22.49 -32.93
CA TRP A 1092 28.19 -23.78 -33.57
C TRP A 1092 28.62 -23.58 -35.02
N TYR A 1093 29.73 -24.19 -35.40
CA TYR A 1093 30.34 -23.97 -36.71
C TYR A 1093 30.13 -25.17 -37.64
N GLY A 1094 29.56 -24.96 -38.82
CA GLY A 1094 29.33 -26.02 -39.81
C GLY A 1094 29.88 -25.71 -41.20
N GLU A 1095 30.06 -26.74 -42.01
CA GLU A 1095 30.25 -26.60 -43.46
C GLU A 1095 29.50 -27.68 -44.22
N TYR A 1096 28.94 -27.31 -45.36
CA TYR A 1096 28.18 -28.22 -46.19
C TYR A 1096 28.53 -28.05 -47.67
N SER A 1097 28.51 -29.14 -48.42
CA SER A 1097 28.55 -29.10 -49.87
C SER A 1097 27.82 -30.31 -50.44
N LEU A 1098 27.45 -30.21 -51.71
CA LEU A 1098 27.16 -31.40 -52.50
C LEU A 1098 28.49 -32.05 -52.99
N PRO A 1099 28.47 -33.33 -53.41
CA PRO A 1099 29.56 -33.92 -54.18
C PRO A 1099 29.96 -33.07 -55.39
N ALA A 1100 31.18 -33.21 -55.91
CA ALA A 1100 31.63 -32.41 -57.05
C ALA A 1100 30.90 -32.77 -58.36
N ASP A 1101 30.57 -34.03 -58.57
CA ASP A 1101 29.71 -34.46 -59.67
C ASP A 1101 28.45 -35.07 -59.07
N VAL A 1102 27.30 -34.49 -59.42
CA VAL A 1102 25.99 -34.89 -58.91
C VAL A 1102 25.05 -35.20 -60.07
N TYR A 1103 24.33 -36.31 -59.96
CA TYR A 1103 23.33 -36.72 -60.91
C TYR A 1103 21.96 -36.62 -60.25
N THR A 1104 21.19 -35.63 -60.68
CA THR A 1104 19.91 -35.24 -60.06
C THR A 1104 18.75 -35.91 -60.79
N VAL A 1105 17.84 -36.56 -60.08
CA VAL A 1105 16.62 -37.16 -60.67
C VAL A 1105 15.39 -36.85 -59.81
N PRO A 1106 14.16 -36.87 -60.37
CA PRO A 1106 12.95 -36.77 -59.57
C PRO A 1106 12.95 -37.78 -58.42
N LYS A 1107 12.52 -37.37 -57.23
CA LYS A 1107 12.53 -38.24 -56.05
C LYS A 1107 11.77 -39.55 -56.30
N GLY A 1108 12.35 -40.66 -55.85
CA GLY A 1108 11.80 -42.01 -56.03
C GLY A 1108 12.10 -42.65 -57.38
N THR A 1109 12.87 -41.99 -58.26
CA THR A 1109 13.29 -42.57 -59.54
C THR A 1109 14.16 -43.81 -59.32
N ASN A 1110 13.71 -44.96 -59.83
CA ASN A 1110 14.45 -46.22 -59.75
C ASN A 1110 15.46 -46.36 -60.89
N LEU A 1111 16.68 -45.84 -60.68
CA LEU A 1111 17.76 -45.90 -61.67
C LEU A 1111 18.21 -47.32 -62.02
N GLU A 1112 18.10 -48.28 -61.09
CA GLU A 1112 18.46 -49.67 -61.35
C GLU A 1112 17.55 -50.30 -62.41
N SER A 1113 16.24 -50.03 -62.32
CA SER A 1113 15.28 -50.49 -63.33
C SER A 1113 15.50 -49.83 -64.68
N LEU A 1114 15.80 -48.51 -64.68
CA LEU A 1114 16.11 -47.75 -65.89
C LEU A 1114 17.38 -48.24 -66.59
N ALA A 1115 18.44 -48.54 -65.82
CA ALA A 1115 19.71 -49.05 -66.36
C ALA A 1115 19.60 -50.45 -66.97
N ARG A 1116 18.61 -51.26 -66.56
CA ARG A 1116 18.31 -52.57 -67.17
C ARG A 1116 17.51 -52.45 -68.47
N GLN A 1117 16.76 -51.36 -68.65
CA GLN A 1117 15.89 -51.14 -69.80
C GLN A 1117 16.59 -50.35 -70.91
N ASN A 1118 17.45 -49.38 -70.55
CA ASN A 1118 18.15 -48.49 -71.47
C ASN A 1118 19.61 -48.32 -71.05
N GLN A 1119 20.47 -47.90 -71.99
CA GLN A 1119 21.84 -47.48 -71.66
C GLN A 1119 21.80 -46.20 -70.83
N LEU A 1120 22.09 -46.31 -69.53
CA LEU A 1120 22.17 -45.18 -68.61
C LEU A 1120 23.60 -44.62 -68.62
N ASP A 1121 23.87 -43.70 -69.54
CA ASP A 1121 25.10 -42.91 -69.54
C ASP A 1121 24.89 -41.53 -68.88
N GLU A 1122 25.97 -40.77 -68.69
CA GLU A 1122 25.90 -39.44 -68.05
C GLU A 1122 25.05 -38.43 -68.85
N LYS A 1123 24.67 -38.73 -70.10
CA LYS A 1123 23.85 -37.89 -70.96
C LYS A 1123 22.37 -38.28 -70.94
N ALA A 1124 21.99 -39.30 -70.16
CA ALA A 1124 20.62 -39.75 -70.06
C ALA A 1124 19.66 -38.61 -69.66
N SER A 1125 18.52 -38.51 -70.36
CA SER A 1125 17.52 -37.45 -70.16
C SER A 1125 16.80 -37.52 -68.82
N VAL A 1126 16.98 -38.60 -68.06
CA VAL A 1126 16.47 -38.73 -66.68
C VAL A 1126 17.17 -37.77 -65.72
N PHE A 1127 18.41 -37.35 -66.04
CA PHE A 1127 19.17 -36.43 -65.21
C PHE A 1127 18.76 -34.98 -65.46
N LEU A 1128 18.31 -34.30 -64.41
CA LEU A 1128 17.90 -32.90 -64.42
C LEU A 1128 19.14 -32.00 -64.39
N LYS A 1129 19.41 -31.30 -65.49
CA LYS A 1129 20.61 -30.45 -65.66
C LYS A 1129 20.32 -28.97 -65.85
N GLU A 1130 19.19 -28.62 -66.47
CA GLU A 1130 18.84 -27.23 -66.80
C GLU A 1130 18.19 -26.49 -65.62
N GLY A 1131 18.97 -26.21 -64.58
CA GLY A 1131 18.47 -25.55 -63.38
C GLY A 1131 19.43 -25.58 -62.20
N TYR A 1132 18.85 -25.57 -61.00
CA TYR A 1132 19.57 -25.47 -59.75
C TYR A 1132 19.12 -26.53 -58.75
N ILE A 1133 20.07 -27.04 -57.95
CA ILE A 1133 19.80 -27.92 -56.82
C ILE A 1133 19.76 -27.04 -55.57
N VAL A 1134 18.60 -26.97 -54.91
CA VAL A 1134 18.42 -26.25 -53.65
C VAL A 1134 18.67 -27.19 -52.49
N VAL A 1135 19.51 -26.76 -51.56
CA VAL A 1135 19.73 -27.44 -50.27
C VAL A 1135 18.88 -26.76 -49.21
N ASN A 1136 18.00 -27.54 -48.59
CA ASN A 1136 17.11 -27.11 -47.52
C ASN A 1136 17.48 -27.81 -46.20
N PHE A 1137 17.62 -27.07 -45.10
CA PHE A 1137 18.02 -27.60 -43.80
C PHE A 1137 16.87 -27.60 -42.81
N ASN A 1138 16.64 -28.75 -42.17
CA ASN A 1138 16.00 -28.80 -40.86
C ASN A 1138 17.08 -28.76 -39.76
N ILE A 1139 16.94 -27.88 -38.77
CA ILE A 1139 17.94 -27.65 -37.71
C ILE A 1139 17.29 -27.84 -36.34
N GLU A 1140 17.92 -28.69 -35.51
CA GLU A 1140 17.41 -29.07 -34.19
C GLU A 1140 18.55 -29.17 -33.18
N THR A 1141 18.31 -28.81 -31.92
CA THR A 1141 19.27 -29.03 -30.84
C THR A 1141 19.11 -30.40 -30.20
N LEU A 1142 20.23 -30.99 -29.78
CA LEU A 1142 20.31 -32.25 -29.07
C LEU A 1142 20.95 -32.02 -27.71
N ARG A 1143 20.27 -32.42 -26.63
CA ARG A 1143 20.87 -32.49 -25.30
C ARG A 1143 21.34 -33.91 -25.01
N ASP A 1144 22.52 -34.03 -24.41
CA ASP A 1144 23.15 -35.32 -24.07
C ASP A 1144 23.24 -36.30 -25.27
N GLY A 1145 23.38 -35.75 -26.48
CA GLY A 1145 23.45 -36.53 -27.72
C GLY A 1145 22.17 -37.28 -28.11
N ASN A 1146 21.03 -36.99 -27.48
CA ASN A 1146 19.77 -37.71 -27.71
C ASN A 1146 19.12 -37.31 -29.05
N THR A 1147 19.26 -38.17 -30.07
CA THR A 1147 18.67 -37.96 -31.40
C THR A 1147 17.18 -38.28 -31.49
N GLU A 1148 16.63 -39.04 -30.54
CA GLU A 1148 15.22 -39.46 -30.56
C GLU A 1148 14.29 -38.38 -29.99
N ALA A 1149 14.81 -37.48 -29.16
CA ALA A 1149 14.06 -36.39 -28.55
C ALA A 1149 14.82 -35.05 -28.65
N PRO A 1150 14.75 -34.37 -29.80
CA PRO A 1150 15.38 -33.06 -29.98
C PRO A 1150 14.81 -32.04 -28.99
N HIS A 1151 15.65 -31.14 -28.49
CA HIS A 1151 15.28 -30.17 -27.45
C HIS A 1151 14.55 -28.96 -28.03
N LEU A 1152 15.18 -28.24 -28.97
CA LEU A 1152 14.63 -27.08 -29.67
C LEU A 1152 14.65 -27.29 -31.19
N GLN A 1153 13.71 -26.66 -31.91
CA GLN A 1153 13.65 -26.71 -33.38
C GLN A 1153 13.63 -25.31 -33.99
N TYR A 1154 14.25 -25.18 -35.17
CA TYR A 1154 14.30 -23.91 -35.91
C TYR A 1154 13.06 -23.70 -36.80
N ILE A 1155 12.49 -24.76 -37.38
CA ILE A 1155 11.37 -24.68 -38.36
C ILE A 1155 10.08 -25.28 -37.80
N TYR A 1156 10.13 -26.52 -37.30
CA TYR A 1156 8.94 -27.34 -37.02
C TYR A 1156 8.56 -27.39 -35.52
N ALA A 1157 8.96 -26.40 -34.72
CA ALA A 1157 8.47 -26.31 -33.35
C ALA A 1157 6.94 -26.03 -33.37
N PRO A 1158 6.13 -26.64 -32.48
CA PRO A 1158 4.67 -26.52 -32.54
C PRO A 1158 4.13 -25.11 -32.33
N LEU A 1159 4.87 -24.25 -31.61
CA LEU A 1159 4.43 -22.90 -31.24
C LEU A 1159 5.12 -21.79 -32.04
N MET A 1160 6.22 -22.08 -32.74
CA MET A 1160 6.95 -21.04 -33.47
C MET A 1160 7.82 -21.56 -34.62
N ASN A 1161 8.17 -20.67 -35.53
CA ASN A 1161 9.13 -20.90 -36.61
C ASN A 1161 10.16 -19.77 -36.65
N GLN A 1162 11.41 -20.09 -36.35
CA GLN A 1162 12.49 -19.11 -36.21
C GLN A 1162 12.97 -18.56 -37.56
N TRP A 1163 12.80 -19.30 -38.66
CA TRP A 1163 13.07 -18.75 -40.01
C TRP A 1163 12.14 -17.57 -40.31
N GLN A 1164 10.86 -17.72 -40.00
CA GLN A 1164 9.87 -16.67 -40.20
C GLN A 1164 10.10 -15.49 -39.24
N MET A 1165 10.44 -15.77 -37.97
CA MET A 1165 10.74 -14.73 -36.98
C MET A 1165 11.95 -13.87 -37.39
N GLU A 1166 12.99 -14.48 -37.95
CA GLU A 1166 14.17 -13.77 -38.48
C GLU A 1166 13.93 -13.12 -39.86
N GLY A 1167 12.71 -13.22 -40.40
CA GLY A 1167 12.29 -12.49 -41.58
C GLY A 1167 12.67 -13.16 -42.90
N PHE A 1168 12.70 -14.50 -42.96
CA PHE A 1168 12.91 -15.23 -44.21
C PHE A 1168 11.80 -14.91 -45.23
N ASN A 1169 12.18 -14.63 -46.47
CA ASN A 1169 11.25 -14.27 -47.54
C ASN A 1169 11.02 -15.48 -48.47
N ASN A 1170 9.80 -16.02 -48.47
CA ASN A 1170 9.43 -17.19 -49.29
C ASN A 1170 9.20 -16.89 -50.78
N SER A 1171 9.18 -15.62 -51.18
CA SER A 1171 8.90 -15.22 -52.57
C SER A 1171 9.65 -13.93 -52.96
N PRO A 1172 10.99 -13.90 -52.88
CA PRO A 1172 11.76 -12.72 -53.23
C PRO A 1172 11.70 -12.49 -54.74
N VAL A 1173 11.57 -11.22 -55.11
CA VAL A 1173 11.68 -10.76 -56.49
C VAL A 1173 13.11 -10.29 -56.71
N ASP A 1174 13.81 -10.87 -57.67
CA ASP A 1174 15.18 -10.46 -58.00
C ASP A 1174 15.20 -9.13 -58.78
N SER A 1175 16.40 -8.59 -59.01
CA SER A 1175 16.60 -7.32 -59.75
C SER A 1175 16.14 -7.36 -61.22
N LYS A 1176 15.73 -8.53 -61.74
CA LYS A 1176 15.19 -8.74 -63.08
C LYS A 1176 13.69 -9.08 -63.06
N GLY A 1177 13.03 -9.01 -61.91
CA GLY A 1177 11.60 -9.31 -61.77
C GLY A 1177 11.26 -10.80 -61.67
N ARG A 1178 12.25 -11.69 -61.55
CA ARG A 1178 12.02 -13.13 -61.39
C ARG A 1178 11.69 -13.45 -59.94
N THR A 1179 10.69 -14.29 -59.74
CA THR A 1179 10.29 -14.77 -58.40
C THR A 1179 10.84 -16.17 -58.18
N TRP A 1180 11.40 -16.41 -57.00
CA TRP A 1180 11.96 -17.73 -56.64
C TRP A 1180 11.00 -18.50 -55.71
N PRO A 1181 10.72 -19.79 -55.98
CA PRO A 1181 9.80 -20.60 -55.18
C PRO A 1181 10.50 -21.14 -53.93
N LEU A 1182 10.68 -20.29 -52.92
CA LEU A 1182 11.45 -20.61 -51.72
C LEU A 1182 10.60 -21.23 -50.61
N LYS A 1183 11.27 -21.98 -49.73
CA LYS A 1183 10.70 -22.55 -48.51
C LYS A 1183 11.62 -22.30 -47.32
N ASP A 1184 11.03 -22.16 -46.14
CA ASP A 1184 11.76 -22.12 -44.87
C ASP A 1184 12.78 -23.27 -44.82
N GLY A 1185 14.02 -22.96 -44.45
CA GLY A 1185 15.14 -23.90 -44.48
C GLY A 1185 15.99 -23.84 -45.74
N ASP A 1186 15.58 -23.18 -46.82
CA ASP A 1186 16.43 -23.07 -48.02
C ASP A 1186 17.69 -22.24 -47.71
N VAL A 1187 18.87 -22.83 -47.93
CA VAL A 1187 20.15 -22.21 -47.58
C VAL A 1187 20.93 -21.76 -48.81
N VAL A 1188 21.01 -22.60 -49.83
CA VAL A 1188 21.87 -22.35 -50.99
C VAL A 1188 21.38 -23.08 -52.24
N PHE A 1189 21.57 -22.43 -53.39
CA PHE A 1189 21.36 -22.99 -54.71
C PHE A 1189 22.70 -23.39 -55.31
N TYR A 1190 22.79 -24.63 -55.77
CA TYR A 1190 23.90 -25.14 -56.55
C TYR A 1190 23.54 -25.24 -58.03
N HIS A 1191 24.46 -24.93 -58.94
CA HIS A 1191 24.30 -25.26 -60.35
C HIS A 1191 24.13 -26.76 -60.56
N ALA A 1192 23.09 -27.19 -61.30
CA ALA A 1192 22.90 -28.61 -61.62
C ALA A 1192 23.79 -29.09 -62.78
N ASP A 1193 24.36 -28.17 -63.55
CA ASP A 1193 25.18 -28.40 -64.75
C ASP A 1193 26.66 -28.03 -64.58
N GLN A 1194 27.05 -27.44 -63.44
CA GLN A 1194 28.42 -26.97 -63.19
C GLN A 1194 29.03 -27.61 -61.93
N SER A 1195 30.32 -27.90 -62.02
CA SER A 1195 31.10 -28.62 -61.02
C SER A 1195 32.38 -27.86 -60.69
N SER A 1196 32.84 -27.95 -59.44
CA SER A 1196 34.18 -27.47 -59.08
C SER A 1196 35.29 -28.15 -59.88
N ARG A 1197 35.08 -29.36 -60.41
CA ARG A 1197 36.08 -30.05 -61.24
C ARG A 1197 36.42 -29.30 -62.52
N SER A 1198 35.46 -28.57 -63.12
CA SER A 1198 35.73 -27.81 -64.35
C SER A 1198 36.74 -26.68 -64.15
N ASP A 1199 36.89 -26.20 -62.91
CA ASP A 1199 37.79 -25.09 -62.58
C ASP A 1199 39.25 -25.55 -62.43
N PHE A 1200 39.49 -26.86 -62.31
CA PHE A 1200 40.81 -27.45 -62.12
C PHE A 1200 41.22 -28.45 -63.22
N GLN A 1201 40.41 -28.61 -64.27
CA GLN A 1201 40.83 -29.36 -65.46
C GLN A 1201 41.80 -28.49 -66.27
N SER A 1202 43.07 -28.90 -66.36
CA SER A 1202 44.02 -28.23 -67.25
C SER A 1202 43.55 -28.41 -68.70
N GLN A 1203 43.32 -27.31 -69.42
CA GLN A 1203 43.23 -27.36 -70.87
C GLN A 1203 44.59 -27.75 -71.43
N VAL A 1204 44.82 -29.06 -71.60
CA VAL A 1204 45.81 -29.56 -72.55
C VAL A 1204 45.00 -30.06 -73.75
N PRO A 1205 45.09 -29.42 -74.91
CA PRO A 1205 44.55 -30.00 -76.13
C PRO A 1205 45.44 -31.20 -76.50
N HIS A 1206 44.83 -32.38 -76.60
CA HIS A 1206 45.41 -33.51 -77.33
C HIS A 1206 44.96 -33.48 -78.78
#